data_AF-A0A833FJW0-F1
#
_entry.id   AF-A0A833FJW0-F1
#
_cell.length_a   1.000
_cell.length_b   1.000
_cell.length_c   1.000
_cell.angle_alpha   90.00
_cell.angle_beta   90.00
_cell.angle_gamma   90.00
#
_symmetry.space_group_name_H-M   'P 1'
#
loop_
_entity.id
_entity.type
_entity.pdbx_description
1 polymer ?
#
loop_
_entity_poly.entity_id
_entity_poly.type
_entity_poly.pdbx_seq_one_letter_code
_entity_poly.pdbx_strand_id
1 'polypeptide(L)'
;MKETATKLQGLILDNRYKIISKIGVGGMADVFKGEDTLLGRPVAVKILHSNFAGDDDFVARFKREAQAAGKLSHPNIVSMYDVGFDQGYHYIVMEYIEGETLKEYITRHERLSIDNAVKFTIAIAEGLEHAHAMGIVHCDIKPHNVLITKQGRIKVTDFGIARAMNAGTTMMYTNSIMGSAHYLSPEQASGKPVNGSTDIYSLGAVLYEMLTGRVPYEGETPISVALKHVRERLIPPTRYNPSIPTLLEAAVIKALAKRPEDRFSNITEMIAALRMSQGFVNSNSGRRAPHDFGTQVMTPVPETSYGEPDEEDEVYYGGETQPEGWMAKLSRLPQKYILLGAFIVFLLAFVWAFLSFGNFWSNATVDVPNVVGKQVIVAKHILEDNHLRVSVSEVSNPDVPAGQVISQSPEANEQVKEQRTVHLVVSKGVGDITMPDITGMTLDQARTRLKSLGLVIGKITTASDDSKEDGVILMQSPPGDSKVTKGATVDVTVNRVKSKKVELPNLVGMTVKDAKDALTSLGLNVGAISGAGDDTAVITQQSPEAGSSLDANTSVALTAEAKKTTPASNNSGNNVTKGTVDITVPSGKANQAVRIVVSDDSGSRTVFDGTAQPGERIVKDVSGTGRVQIQVYLNGALVQDQTL
;
A
#
# COMPACT_ATOMS: atom_id res chain seq x y z
N MET A 1 -2.73 -11.79 12.34
CA MET A 1 -1.52 -11.89 11.48
C MET A 1 -0.61 -13.09 11.81
N LYS A 2 -0.52 -13.59 13.05
CA LYS A 2 0.19 -14.85 13.37
C LYS A 2 -0.56 -16.13 12.96
N GLU A 3 -1.89 -16.10 12.82
CA GLU A 3 -2.71 -17.30 12.58
C GLU A 3 -2.47 -18.00 11.23
N THR A 4 -2.21 -17.27 10.14
CA THR A 4 -2.07 -17.88 8.81
C THR A 4 -0.72 -18.58 8.61
N ALA A 5 0.36 -18.06 9.23
CA ALA A 5 1.69 -18.65 9.13
C ALA A 5 1.79 -20.01 9.85
N THR A 6 1.09 -20.16 10.98
CA THR A 6 1.05 -21.42 11.73
C THR A 6 0.21 -22.49 11.02
N LYS A 7 -0.76 -22.09 10.18
CA LYS A 7 -1.68 -23.02 9.51
C LYS A 7 -1.07 -23.74 8.30
N LEU A 8 -0.08 -23.14 7.64
CA LEU A 8 0.57 -23.70 6.44
C LEU A 8 1.85 -24.49 6.75
N GLN A 9 2.41 -24.36 7.96
CA GLN A 9 3.61 -25.08 8.33
C GLN A 9 3.35 -26.59 8.44
N GLY A 10 4.15 -27.40 7.75
CA GLY A 10 3.97 -28.84 7.68
C GLY A 10 3.00 -29.31 6.58
N LEU A 11 2.30 -28.40 5.90
CA LEU A 11 1.48 -28.71 4.73
C LEU A 11 2.38 -29.29 3.61
N ILE A 12 1.89 -30.33 2.94
CA ILE A 12 2.56 -30.93 1.78
C ILE A 12 1.68 -30.66 0.57
N LEU A 13 2.20 -29.91 -0.40
CA LEU A 13 1.52 -29.60 -1.66
C LEU A 13 1.92 -30.62 -2.74
N ASP A 14 0.93 -31.10 -3.49
CA ASP A 14 1.05 -32.13 -4.54
C ASP A 14 1.84 -33.38 -4.07
N ASN A 15 1.68 -33.73 -2.79
CA ASN A 15 2.43 -34.81 -2.12
C ASN A 15 3.97 -34.73 -2.28
N ARG A 16 4.51 -33.55 -2.59
CA ARG A 16 5.94 -33.36 -2.94
C ARG A 16 6.59 -32.19 -2.22
N TYR A 17 5.90 -31.06 -2.10
CA TYR A 17 6.49 -29.84 -1.58
C TYR A 17 6.04 -29.61 -0.15
N LYS A 18 6.91 -29.94 0.81
CA LYS A 18 6.64 -29.75 2.24
C LYS A 18 7.00 -28.33 2.66
N ILE A 19 6.05 -27.59 3.20
CA ILE A 19 6.25 -26.23 3.71
C ILE A 19 6.91 -26.28 5.10
N ILE A 20 8.03 -25.58 5.27
CA ILE A 20 8.85 -25.58 6.49
C ILE A 20 8.64 -24.30 7.30
N SER A 21 8.83 -23.14 6.69
CA SER A 21 8.75 -21.85 7.40
C SER A 21 8.44 -20.71 6.45
N LYS A 22 7.82 -19.64 6.94
CA LYS A 22 7.59 -18.43 6.15
C LYS A 22 8.88 -17.62 6.07
N ILE A 23 9.25 -17.17 4.86
CA ILE A 23 10.49 -16.39 4.60
C ILE A 23 10.23 -15.01 3.99
N GLY A 24 9.03 -14.75 3.47
CA GLY A 24 8.69 -13.45 2.89
C GLY A 24 7.19 -13.17 2.91
N VAL A 25 6.85 -11.88 2.96
CA VAL A 25 5.48 -11.37 2.83
C VAL A 25 5.44 -10.47 1.62
N GLY A 26 4.61 -10.80 0.64
CA GLY A 26 4.33 -9.95 -0.51
C GLY A 26 2.88 -9.47 -0.49
N GLY A 27 2.56 -8.51 -1.35
CA GLY A 27 1.21 -7.95 -1.49
C GLY A 27 0.15 -8.93 -1.96
N MET A 28 0.55 -9.85 -2.83
CA MET A 28 -0.32 -10.82 -3.48
C MET A 28 -0.06 -12.25 -3.05
N ALA A 29 1.13 -12.52 -2.51
CA ALA A 29 1.58 -13.86 -2.21
C ALA A 29 2.56 -13.83 -1.05
N ASP A 30 2.56 -14.90 -0.27
CA ASP A 30 3.53 -15.17 0.77
C ASP A 30 4.58 -16.14 0.25
N VAL A 31 5.84 -15.98 0.66
CA VAL A 31 6.93 -16.89 0.27
C VAL A 31 7.34 -17.72 1.48
N PHE A 32 7.41 -19.04 1.28
CA PHE A 32 7.79 -20.01 2.28
C PHE A 32 9.04 -20.77 1.84
N LYS A 33 9.89 -21.12 2.79
CA LYS A 33 10.87 -22.18 2.62
C LYS A 33 10.15 -23.51 2.68
N GLY A 34 10.45 -24.38 1.74
CA GLY A 34 9.98 -25.75 1.70
C GLY A 34 11.08 -26.73 1.32
N GLU A 35 10.70 -27.99 1.24
CA GLU A 35 11.54 -29.11 0.82
C GLU A 35 10.80 -29.89 -0.26
N ASP A 36 11.49 -30.10 -1.39
CA ASP A 36 11.07 -31.04 -2.42
C ASP A 36 11.40 -32.45 -1.92
N THR A 37 10.41 -33.17 -1.40
CA THR A 37 10.60 -34.49 -0.77
C THR A 37 10.99 -35.58 -1.77
N LEU A 38 10.74 -35.36 -3.06
CA LEU A 38 11.13 -36.28 -4.12
C LEU A 38 12.63 -36.17 -4.44
N LEU A 39 13.14 -34.93 -4.53
CA LEU A 39 14.54 -34.66 -4.88
C LEU A 39 15.46 -34.40 -3.66
N GLY A 40 14.89 -34.26 -2.46
CA GLY A 40 15.62 -34.00 -1.22
C GLY A 40 16.34 -32.64 -1.19
N ARG A 41 15.75 -31.60 -1.78
CA ARG A 41 16.38 -30.26 -1.89
C ARG A 41 15.50 -29.14 -1.31
N PRO A 42 16.11 -28.08 -0.74
CA PRO A 42 15.35 -26.91 -0.32
C PRO A 42 14.80 -26.15 -1.53
N VAL A 43 13.56 -25.67 -1.39
CA VAL A 43 12.86 -24.87 -2.40
C VAL A 43 12.18 -23.67 -1.73
N ALA A 44 11.95 -22.61 -2.50
CA ALA A 44 11.07 -21.52 -2.10
C ALA A 44 9.71 -21.74 -2.76
N VAL A 45 8.64 -21.64 -1.98
CA VAL A 45 7.25 -21.83 -2.44
C VAL A 45 6.50 -20.53 -2.23
N LYS A 46 6.12 -19.88 -3.32
CA LYS A 46 5.33 -18.65 -3.33
C LYS A 46 3.85 -19.02 -3.44
N ILE A 47 3.07 -18.74 -2.41
CA ILE A 47 1.65 -19.10 -2.31
C ILE A 47 0.80 -17.84 -2.42
N LEU A 48 -0.15 -17.83 -3.36
CA LEU A 48 -1.06 -16.72 -3.58
C LEU A 48 -2.01 -16.53 -2.40
N HIS A 49 -2.28 -15.27 -2.01
CA HIS A 49 -3.23 -14.97 -0.95
C HIS A 49 -4.66 -15.35 -1.39
N SER A 50 -5.48 -15.80 -0.43
CA SER A 50 -6.87 -16.21 -0.67
C SER A 50 -7.74 -15.13 -1.32
N ASN A 51 -7.41 -13.85 -1.07
CA ASN A 51 -8.14 -12.70 -1.64
C ASN A 51 -8.04 -12.61 -3.17
N PHE A 52 -7.01 -13.21 -3.76
CA PHE A 52 -6.81 -13.27 -5.22
C PHE A 52 -7.11 -14.65 -5.80
N ALA A 53 -7.29 -15.67 -4.95
CA ALA A 53 -7.49 -17.05 -5.38
C ALA A 53 -8.87 -17.30 -6.03
N GLY A 54 -9.85 -16.43 -5.79
CA GLY A 54 -11.19 -16.51 -6.40
C GLY A 54 -11.36 -15.73 -7.71
N ASP A 55 -10.31 -15.04 -8.19
CA ASP A 55 -10.32 -14.30 -9.45
C ASP A 55 -9.63 -15.14 -10.54
N ASP A 56 -10.44 -15.82 -11.35
CA ASP A 56 -9.95 -16.73 -12.41
C ASP A 56 -9.04 -16.02 -13.42
N ASP A 57 -9.32 -14.75 -13.74
CA ASP A 57 -8.49 -13.96 -14.64
C ASP A 57 -7.13 -13.67 -14.01
N PHE A 58 -7.11 -13.34 -12.72
CA PHE A 58 -5.87 -13.13 -11.98
C PHE A 58 -5.05 -14.41 -11.88
N VAL A 59 -5.69 -15.54 -11.54
CA VAL A 59 -5.04 -16.85 -11.45
C VAL A 59 -4.47 -17.30 -12.79
N ALA A 60 -5.22 -17.12 -13.88
CA ALA A 60 -4.75 -17.46 -15.23
C ALA A 60 -3.51 -16.63 -15.62
N ARG A 61 -3.48 -15.34 -15.27
CA ARG A 61 -2.31 -14.46 -15.48
C ARG A 61 -1.12 -14.90 -14.63
N PHE A 62 -1.33 -15.15 -13.34
CA PHE A 62 -0.31 -15.63 -12.41
C PHE A 62 0.38 -16.91 -12.92
N LYS A 63 -0.41 -17.88 -13.40
CA LYS A 63 0.13 -19.11 -14.02
C LYS A 63 0.90 -18.83 -15.31
N ARG A 64 0.37 -17.99 -16.20
CA ARG A 64 1.01 -17.65 -17.48
C ARG A 64 2.36 -16.95 -17.29
N GLU A 65 2.46 -16.07 -16.30
CA GLU A 65 3.70 -15.35 -15.96
C GLU A 65 4.75 -16.30 -15.38
N ALA A 66 4.34 -17.19 -14.46
CA ALA A 66 5.21 -18.25 -13.94
C ALA A 66 5.72 -19.16 -15.07
N GLN A 67 4.87 -19.55 -16.01
CA GLN A 67 5.27 -20.36 -17.16
C GLN A 67 6.24 -19.63 -18.09
N ALA A 68 6.04 -18.32 -18.31
CA ALA A 68 6.93 -17.52 -19.13
C ALA A 68 8.32 -17.41 -18.50
N ALA A 69 8.40 -17.04 -17.23
CA ALA A 69 9.68 -16.93 -16.54
C ALA A 69 10.31 -18.31 -16.24
N GLY A 70 9.55 -19.40 -16.29
CA GLY A 70 10.08 -20.78 -16.16
C GLY A 70 10.94 -21.22 -17.34
N LYS A 71 10.87 -20.48 -18.45
CA LYS A 71 11.76 -20.68 -19.62
C LYS A 71 13.14 -20.04 -19.43
N LEU A 72 13.31 -19.18 -18.43
CA LEU A 72 14.56 -18.47 -18.19
C LEU A 72 15.54 -19.39 -17.46
N SER A 73 16.76 -19.52 -17.99
CA SER A 73 17.84 -20.25 -17.34
C SER A 73 19.12 -19.41 -17.41
N HIS A 74 19.45 -18.77 -16.29
CA HIS A 74 20.59 -17.87 -16.21
C HIS A 74 21.16 -17.84 -14.79
N PRO A 75 22.50 -17.77 -14.60
CA PRO A 75 23.11 -17.73 -13.27
C PRO A 75 22.60 -16.58 -12.39
N ASN A 76 22.22 -15.45 -13.00
CA ASN A 76 21.69 -14.27 -12.30
C ASN A 76 20.16 -14.19 -12.26
N ILE A 77 19.45 -15.27 -12.57
CA ILE A 77 17.99 -15.37 -12.45
C ILE A 77 17.67 -16.51 -11.47
N VAL A 78 16.68 -16.31 -10.62
CA VAL A 78 16.13 -17.38 -9.77
C VAL A 78 15.39 -18.37 -10.66
N SER A 79 15.80 -19.63 -10.61
CA SER A 79 15.18 -20.67 -11.45
C SER A 79 13.80 -21.04 -10.90
N MET A 80 12.80 -21.16 -11.77
CA MET A 80 11.50 -21.72 -11.40
C MET A 80 11.46 -23.21 -11.74
N TYR A 81 10.85 -23.98 -10.83
CA TYR A 81 10.80 -25.43 -10.94
C TYR A 81 9.41 -25.92 -11.30
N ASP A 82 8.37 -25.33 -10.70
CA ASP A 82 7.01 -25.82 -10.89
C ASP A 82 5.96 -24.74 -10.63
N VAL A 83 4.74 -24.96 -11.15
CA VAL A 83 3.54 -24.16 -10.87
C VAL A 83 2.35 -25.08 -10.66
N GLY A 84 1.65 -24.92 -9.55
CA GLY A 84 0.63 -25.87 -9.12
C GLY A 84 -0.62 -25.23 -8.53
N PHE A 85 -1.63 -26.07 -8.34
CA PHE A 85 -2.81 -25.77 -7.55
C PHE A 85 -3.19 -27.01 -6.76
N ASP A 86 -3.03 -26.94 -5.45
CA ASP A 86 -3.36 -28.06 -4.56
C ASP A 86 -3.98 -27.53 -3.27
N GLN A 87 -4.94 -28.28 -2.72
CA GLN A 87 -5.63 -27.98 -1.45
C GLN A 87 -6.18 -26.54 -1.37
N GLY A 88 -6.61 -25.98 -2.51
CA GLY A 88 -7.15 -24.62 -2.59
C GLY A 88 -6.09 -23.51 -2.67
N TYR A 89 -4.82 -23.85 -2.86
CA TYR A 89 -3.71 -22.90 -2.93
C TYR A 89 -3.07 -22.89 -4.32
N HIS A 90 -3.02 -21.71 -4.94
CA HIS A 90 -2.17 -21.48 -6.12
C HIS A 90 -0.75 -21.19 -5.67
N TYR A 91 0.22 -21.92 -6.22
CA TYR A 91 1.60 -21.78 -5.79
C TYR A 91 2.62 -21.91 -6.95
N ILE A 92 3.78 -21.31 -6.74
CA ILE A 92 4.95 -21.39 -7.62
C ILE A 92 6.13 -21.91 -6.80
N VAL A 93 6.82 -22.91 -7.31
CA VAL A 93 8.03 -23.46 -6.70
C VAL A 93 9.25 -22.94 -7.44
N MET A 94 10.20 -22.40 -6.70
CA MET A 94 11.41 -21.80 -7.24
C MET A 94 12.65 -22.16 -6.40
N GLU A 95 13.82 -21.86 -6.95
CA GLU A 95 15.11 -22.03 -6.31
C GLU A 95 15.14 -21.30 -4.96
N TYR A 96 15.46 -22.02 -3.89
CA TYR A 96 15.71 -21.40 -2.59
C TYR A 96 17.09 -20.77 -2.57
N ILE A 97 17.13 -19.45 -2.40
CA ILE A 97 18.37 -18.70 -2.26
C ILE A 97 18.67 -18.45 -0.78
N GLU A 98 19.79 -19.00 -0.31
CA GLU A 98 20.29 -18.71 1.01
C GLU A 98 21.15 -17.43 0.98
N GLY A 99 20.67 -16.37 1.60
CA GLY A 99 21.26 -15.04 1.51
C GLY A 99 20.34 -13.93 2.03
N GLU A 100 20.62 -12.70 1.63
CA GLU A 100 19.82 -11.51 1.95
C GLU A 100 19.38 -10.79 0.67
N THR A 101 18.37 -9.94 0.76
CA THR A 101 17.96 -9.06 -0.33
C THR A 101 18.97 -7.91 -0.51
N LEU A 102 19.06 -7.35 -1.71
CA LEU A 102 19.87 -6.16 -1.95
C LEU A 102 19.40 -4.98 -1.09
N LYS A 103 18.11 -4.90 -0.75
CA LYS A 103 17.61 -3.85 0.16
C LYS A 103 18.23 -3.97 1.55
N GLU A 104 18.20 -5.17 2.15
CA GLU A 104 18.80 -5.45 3.44
C GLU A 104 20.31 -5.14 3.42
N TYR A 105 20.97 -5.51 2.32
CA TYR A 105 22.39 -5.22 2.13
C TYR A 105 22.69 -3.72 2.06
N ILE A 106 21.90 -2.93 1.33
CA ILE A 106 22.04 -1.46 1.26
C ILE A 106 21.79 -0.85 2.64
N THR A 107 20.72 -1.25 3.33
CA THR A 107 20.40 -0.73 4.67
C THR A 107 21.51 -1.02 5.68
N ARG A 108 22.16 -2.19 5.58
CA ARG A 108 23.25 -2.58 6.48
C ARG A 108 24.56 -1.84 6.24
N HIS A 109 24.84 -1.43 5.00
CA HIS A 109 26.09 -0.74 4.63
C HIS A 109 25.91 0.76 4.39
N GLU A 110 24.69 1.28 4.51
CA GLU A 110 24.22 2.61 4.10
C GLU A 110 24.33 2.86 2.59
N ARG A 111 25.50 2.61 1.99
CA ARG A 111 25.78 2.64 0.55
C ARG A 111 26.88 1.63 0.21
N LEU A 112 26.95 1.23 -1.05
CA LEU A 112 27.95 0.28 -1.54
C LEU A 112 29.22 1.00 -1.99
N SER A 113 30.35 0.27 -1.98
CA SER A 113 31.52 0.71 -2.72
C SER A 113 31.19 0.79 -4.22
N ILE A 114 31.83 1.72 -4.91
CA ILE A 114 31.59 1.96 -6.34
C ILE A 114 31.82 0.69 -7.16
N ASP A 115 32.88 -0.06 -6.83
CA ASP A 115 33.19 -1.34 -7.46
C ASP A 115 32.08 -2.38 -7.27
N ASN A 116 31.58 -2.56 -6.04
CA ASN A 116 30.49 -3.50 -5.77
C ASN A 116 29.17 -3.04 -6.41
N ALA A 117 28.85 -1.75 -6.37
CA ALA A 117 27.65 -1.21 -7.00
C ALA A 117 27.65 -1.51 -8.49
N VAL A 118 28.76 -1.26 -9.20
CA VAL A 118 28.86 -1.55 -10.63
C VAL A 118 28.83 -3.05 -10.90
N LYS A 119 29.57 -3.87 -10.13
CA LYS A 119 29.54 -5.34 -10.26
C LYS A 119 28.13 -5.91 -10.09
N PHE A 120 27.39 -5.44 -9.08
CA PHE A 120 26.04 -5.89 -8.82
C PHE A 120 25.08 -5.45 -9.93
N THR A 121 25.20 -4.20 -10.40
CA THR A 121 24.40 -3.73 -11.54
C THR A 121 24.65 -4.52 -12.81
N ILE A 122 25.91 -4.84 -13.13
CA ILE A 122 26.25 -5.67 -14.29
C ILE A 122 25.62 -7.06 -14.16
N ALA A 123 25.71 -7.70 -13.00
CA ALA A 123 25.11 -9.02 -12.77
C ALA A 123 23.57 -9.01 -12.92
N ILE A 124 22.90 -7.95 -12.44
CA ILE A 124 21.45 -7.77 -12.65
C ILE A 124 21.15 -7.55 -14.14
N ALA A 125 21.94 -6.70 -14.81
CA ALA A 125 21.80 -6.40 -16.23
C ALA A 125 21.97 -7.65 -17.09
N GLU A 126 22.95 -8.52 -16.83
CA GLU A 126 23.14 -9.78 -17.57
C GLU A 126 21.89 -10.70 -17.46
N GLY A 127 21.25 -10.74 -16.29
CA GLY A 127 19.95 -11.42 -16.14
C GLY A 127 18.83 -10.77 -16.95
N LEU A 128 18.75 -9.45 -16.99
CA LEU A 128 17.73 -8.72 -17.77
C LEU A 128 17.94 -8.86 -19.27
N GLU A 129 19.19 -8.83 -19.74
CA GLU A 129 19.53 -9.05 -21.14
C GLU A 129 19.03 -10.42 -21.62
N HIS A 130 19.28 -11.47 -20.84
CA HIS A 130 18.79 -12.82 -21.15
C HIS A 130 17.24 -12.87 -21.20
N ALA A 131 16.57 -12.23 -20.24
CA ALA A 131 15.11 -12.18 -20.24
C ALA A 131 14.53 -11.39 -21.43
N HIS A 132 15.13 -10.25 -21.76
CA HIS A 132 14.73 -9.41 -22.90
C HIS A 132 14.92 -10.14 -24.23
N ALA A 133 15.99 -10.92 -24.38
CA ALA A 133 16.21 -11.77 -25.54
C ALA A 133 15.11 -12.84 -25.74
N MET A 134 14.45 -13.25 -24.65
CA MET A 134 13.30 -14.16 -24.67
C MET A 134 11.94 -13.41 -24.73
N GLY A 135 11.95 -12.09 -24.92
CA GLY A 135 10.74 -11.26 -25.00
C GLY A 135 10.05 -11.02 -23.66
N ILE A 136 10.75 -11.23 -22.54
CA ILE A 136 10.22 -11.06 -21.19
C ILE A 136 10.82 -9.78 -20.61
N VAL A 137 9.96 -8.81 -20.29
CA VAL A 137 10.31 -7.58 -19.56
C VAL A 137 9.91 -7.75 -18.10
N HIS A 138 10.77 -7.36 -17.17
CA HIS A 138 10.54 -7.59 -15.74
C HIS A 138 9.50 -6.63 -15.13
N CYS A 139 9.62 -5.32 -15.42
CA CYS A 139 8.73 -4.24 -14.97
C CYS A 139 8.66 -3.97 -13.45
N ASP A 140 9.47 -4.63 -12.61
CA ASP A 140 9.45 -4.44 -11.15
C ASP A 140 10.86 -4.63 -10.57
N ILE A 141 11.86 -4.04 -11.23
CA ILE A 141 13.24 -4.06 -10.74
C ILE A 141 13.37 -3.13 -9.54
N LYS A 142 13.73 -3.72 -8.40
CA LYS A 142 13.96 -3.03 -7.13
C LYS A 142 14.85 -3.88 -6.22
N PRO A 143 15.47 -3.29 -5.18
CA PRO A 143 16.40 -4.03 -4.32
C PRO A 143 15.77 -5.20 -3.55
N HIS A 144 14.44 -5.20 -3.37
CA HIS A 144 13.71 -6.31 -2.75
C HIS A 144 13.62 -7.56 -3.66
N ASN A 145 13.66 -7.37 -4.98
CA ASN A 145 13.57 -8.44 -5.97
C ASN A 145 14.97 -8.89 -6.46
N VAL A 146 16.03 -8.48 -5.76
CA VAL A 146 17.41 -8.87 -6.04
C VAL A 146 17.97 -9.54 -4.78
N LEU A 147 18.46 -10.76 -4.93
CA LEU A 147 19.00 -11.58 -3.85
C LEU A 147 20.52 -11.71 -3.98
N ILE A 148 21.20 -11.65 -2.83
CA ILE A 148 22.64 -11.83 -2.71
C ILE A 148 22.88 -13.13 -1.95
N THR A 149 23.41 -14.14 -2.66
CA THR A 149 23.77 -15.42 -2.05
C THR A 149 24.89 -15.25 -1.01
N LYS A 150 25.04 -16.20 -0.08
CA LYS A 150 26.21 -16.24 0.83
C LYS A 150 27.56 -16.22 0.11
N GLN A 151 27.63 -16.67 -1.15
CA GLN A 151 28.84 -16.64 -1.97
C GLN A 151 29.00 -15.32 -2.75
N GLY A 152 28.16 -14.32 -2.51
CA GLY A 152 28.23 -13.01 -3.16
C GLY A 152 27.69 -12.96 -4.59
N ARG A 153 27.08 -14.04 -5.10
CA ARG A 153 26.38 -14.02 -6.39
C ARG A 153 25.05 -13.29 -6.30
N ILE A 154 24.71 -12.57 -7.36
CA ILE A 154 23.46 -11.82 -7.50
C ILE A 154 22.44 -12.62 -8.31
N LYS A 155 21.20 -12.69 -7.84
CA LYS A 155 20.08 -13.33 -8.53
C LYS A 155 18.83 -12.46 -8.49
N VAL A 156 18.21 -12.26 -9.64
CA VAL A 156 16.95 -11.52 -9.80
C VAL A 156 15.77 -12.50 -9.69
N THR A 157 14.75 -12.11 -8.94
CA THR A 157 13.50 -12.89 -8.74
C THR A 157 12.28 -12.09 -9.19
N ASP A 158 11.12 -12.74 -9.23
CA ASP A 158 9.81 -12.11 -9.52
C ASP A 158 9.69 -11.51 -10.94
N PHE A 159 10.33 -12.17 -11.92
CA PHE A 159 10.18 -11.82 -13.34
C PHE A 159 8.72 -11.89 -13.77
N GLY A 160 8.22 -10.75 -14.27
CA GLY A 160 6.98 -10.70 -15.03
C GLY A 160 5.69 -10.77 -14.21
N ILE A 161 5.72 -10.85 -12.87
CA ILE A 161 4.52 -10.97 -12.03
C ILE A 161 3.73 -9.63 -11.92
N ALA A 162 4.34 -8.52 -12.37
CA ALA A 162 3.73 -7.18 -12.32
C ALA A 162 2.89 -6.83 -13.56
N ARG A 163 2.99 -7.59 -14.67
CA ARG A 163 2.20 -7.29 -15.89
C ARG A 163 0.71 -7.59 -15.69
N ALA A 164 0.35 -8.49 -14.77
CA ALA A 164 -1.01 -8.73 -14.33
C ALA A 164 -1.75 -7.46 -13.85
N MET A 165 -1.01 -6.39 -13.50
CA MET A 165 -1.57 -5.12 -13.02
C MET A 165 -1.80 -4.07 -14.11
N ASN A 166 -1.28 -4.27 -15.34
CA ASN A 166 -1.15 -3.20 -16.34
C ASN A 166 -2.23 -3.17 -17.44
N ALA A 167 -3.32 -3.91 -17.31
CA ALA A 167 -4.34 -3.99 -18.36
C ALA A 167 -5.63 -3.17 -18.13
N GLY A 168 -5.77 -2.42 -17.03
CA GLY A 168 -6.99 -1.59 -16.90
C GLY A 168 -7.32 -0.94 -15.57
N THR A 169 -6.45 -0.98 -14.56
CA THR A 169 -6.79 -0.38 -13.26
C THR A 169 -5.59 0.31 -12.68
N THR A 170 -5.75 1.61 -12.45
CA THR A 170 -4.81 2.54 -11.85
C THR A 170 -3.95 1.86 -10.77
N MET A 171 -2.66 1.69 -11.10
CA MET A 171 -1.59 1.05 -10.33
C MET A 171 -1.35 1.65 -8.92
N MET A 172 -2.18 2.61 -8.49
CA MET A 172 -1.98 3.44 -7.30
C MET A 172 -2.89 3.11 -6.11
N TYR A 173 -3.88 2.22 -6.24
CA TYR A 173 -4.94 2.07 -5.22
C TYR A 173 -4.77 0.93 -4.20
N THR A 174 -3.68 0.14 -4.23
CA THR A 174 -3.49 -0.91 -3.21
C THR A 174 -2.42 -0.51 -2.18
N ASN A 175 -2.78 -0.65 -0.90
CA ASN A 175 -1.92 -0.41 0.29
C ASN A 175 -0.61 -1.25 0.31
N SER A 176 -0.40 -2.13 -0.67
CA SER A 176 0.80 -2.96 -0.78
C SER A 176 1.98 -2.27 -1.51
N ILE A 177 1.79 -1.08 -2.08
CA ILE A 177 2.74 -0.44 -2.99
C ILE A 177 3.52 0.70 -2.30
N MET A 178 3.64 0.67 -0.97
CA MET A 178 4.35 1.72 -0.24
C MET A 178 5.86 1.75 -0.55
N GLY A 179 6.44 0.62 -1.00
CA GLY A 179 7.88 0.50 -1.32
C GLY A 179 8.25 0.58 -2.81
N SER A 180 7.37 0.16 -3.72
CA SER A 180 7.73 -0.02 -5.15
C SER A 180 7.77 1.29 -5.95
N ALA A 181 7.09 2.35 -5.50
CA ALA A 181 6.98 3.60 -6.25
C ALA A 181 8.34 4.29 -6.51
N HIS A 182 9.34 4.08 -5.65
CA HIS A 182 10.68 4.67 -5.74
C HIS A 182 11.53 4.18 -6.92
N TYR A 183 11.11 3.12 -7.60
CA TYR A 183 11.83 2.52 -8.73
C TYR A 183 10.96 2.51 -10.01
N LEU A 184 9.79 3.14 -9.96
CA LEU A 184 8.81 3.14 -11.05
C LEU A 184 9.33 3.99 -12.21
N SER A 185 9.25 3.48 -13.43
CA SER A 185 9.59 4.27 -14.61
C SER A 185 8.52 5.34 -14.91
N PRO A 186 8.89 6.46 -15.57
CA PRO A 186 7.95 7.51 -15.98
C PRO A 186 6.79 6.99 -16.82
N GLU A 187 7.04 6.02 -17.70
CA GLU A 187 6.02 5.39 -18.54
C GLU A 187 5.05 4.54 -17.71
N GLN A 188 5.53 3.79 -16.72
CA GLN A 188 4.66 3.05 -15.80
C GLN A 188 3.82 3.99 -14.94
N ALA A 189 4.43 5.06 -14.40
CA ALA A 189 3.73 6.08 -13.62
C ALA A 189 2.65 6.81 -14.44
N SER A 190 2.84 6.92 -15.77
CA SER A 190 1.92 7.57 -16.69
C SER A 190 0.93 6.60 -17.36
N GLY A 191 0.99 5.30 -17.06
CA GLY A 191 0.17 4.27 -17.71
C GLY A 191 0.44 4.10 -19.21
N LYS A 192 1.64 4.45 -19.68
CA LYS A 192 2.07 4.27 -21.08
C LYS A 192 2.58 2.84 -21.30
N PRO A 193 2.64 2.37 -22.56
CA PRO A 193 3.21 1.06 -22.87
C PRO A 193 4.63 0.90 -22.32
N VAL A 194 4.90 -0.24 -21.70
CA VAL A 194 6.19 -0.60 -21.12
C VAL A 194 6.98 -1.48 -22.08
N ASN A 195 8.31 -1.34 -22.08
CA ASN A 195 9.22 -2.16 -22.87
C ASN A 195 10.55 -2.35 -22.11
N GLY A 196 11.59 -2.91 -22.75
CA GLY A 196 12.90 -3.12 -22.10
C GLY A 196 13.53 -1.85 -21.50
N SER A 197 13.23 -0.66 -22.01
CA SER A 197 13.70 0.61 -21.44
C SER A 197 13.17 0.91 -20.04
N THR A 198 12.03 0.31 -19.68
CA THR A 198 11.45 0.39 -18.34
C THR A 198 12.39 -0.25 -17.31
N ASP A 199 12.92 -1.43 -17.62
CA ASP A 199 13.86 -2.13 -16.73
C ASP A 199 15.20 -1.37 -16.64
N ILE A 200 15.65 -0.74 -17.73
CA ILE A 200 16.85 0.13 -17.74
C ILE A 200 16.69 1.28 -16.75
N TYR A 201 15.53 1.93 -16.73
CA TYR A 201 15.25 3.03 -15.81
C TYR A 201 15.25 2.56 -14.35
N SER A 202 14.51 1.49 -14.05
CA SER A 202 14.42 0.94 -12.71
C SER A 202 15.78 0.45 -12.21
N LEU A 203 16.59 -0.18 -13.08
CA LEU A 203 17.97 -0.55 -12.74
C LEU A 203 18.86 0.68 -12.50
N GLY A 204 18.67 1.76 -13.25
CA GLY A 204 19.31 3.05 -12.99
C GLY A 204 18.98 3.62 -11.62
N ALA A 205 17.71 3.49 -11.18
CA ALA A 205 17.28 3.90 -9.84
C ALA A 205 17.93 3.05 -8.74
N VAL A 206 18.04 1.74 -8.96
CA VAL A 206 18.74 0.82 -8.05
C VAL A 206 20.23 1.17 -7.96
N LEU A 207 20.90 1.43 -9.09
CA LEU A 207 22.31 1.86 -9.10
C LEU A 207 22.50 3.19 -8.38
N TYR A 208 21.60 4.16 -8.60
CA TYR A 208 21.63 5.44 -7.90
C TYR A 208 21.56 5.25 -6.37
N GLU A 209 20.66 4.39 -5.89
CA GLU A 209 20.54 4.07 -4.46
C GLU A 209 21.79 3.36 -3.93
N MET A 210 22.33 2.37 -4.65
CA MET A 210 23.56 1.69 -4.23
C MET A 210 24.73 2.65 -4.09
N LEU A 211 24.84 3.67 -4.95
CA LEU A 211 25.95 4.62 -4.95
C LEU A 211 25.80 5.74 -3.91
N THR A 212 24.58 6.13 -3.59
CA THR A 212 24.29 7.31 -2.76
C THR A 212 23.69 6.98 -1.38
N GLY A 213 23.16 5.77 -1.21
CA GLY A 213 22.36 5.36 -0.05
C GLY A 213 20.94 5.95 -0.04
N ARG A 214 20.54 6.65 -1.10
CA ARG A 214 19.25 7.35 -1.22
C ARG A 214 18.59 7.03 -2.54
N VAL A 215 17.27 6.97 -2.55
CA VAL A 215 16.51 6.80 -3.79
C VAL A 215 16.53 8.10 -4.63
N PRO A 216 16.32 8.03 -5.96
CA PRO A 216 16.33 9.23 -6.81
C PRO A 216 15.30 10.28 -6.43
N TYR A 217 14.13 9.84 -5.96
CA TYR A 217 13.02 10.71 -5.55
C TYR A 217 12.36 10.17 -4.28
N GLU A 218 12.19 11.03 -3.27
CA GLU A 218 11.47 10.73 -2.03
C GLU A 218 10.15 11.51 -1.98
N GLY A 219 9.16 11.00 -1.26
CA GLY A 219 7.86 11.65 -1.09
C GLY A 219 7.03 10.99 0.00
N GLU A 220 6.09 11.75 0.56
CA GLU A 220 5.23 11.28 1.67
C GLU A 220 4.22 10.22 1.20
N THR A 221 3.87 10.22 -0.09
CA THR A 221 2.92 9.27 -0.67
C THR A 221 3.51 8.59 -1.92
N PRO A 222 3.16 7.31 -2.20
CA PRO A 222 3.59 6.63 -3.43
C PRO A 222 3.23 7.40 -4.71
N ILE A 223 2.09 8.07 -4.71
CA ILE A 223 1.61 8.91 -5.83
C ILE A 223 2.55 10.10 -6.05
N SER A 224 2.96 10.78 -4.97
CA SER A 224 3.91 11.89 -5.07
C SER A 224 5.25 11.43 -5.63
N VAL A 225 5.79 10.30 -5.16
CA VAL A 225 7.03 9.71 -5.69
C VAL A 225 6.89 9.38 -7.17
N ALA A 226 5.80 8.74 -7.58
CA ALA A 226 5.53 8.43 -8.98
C ALA A 226 5.46 9.69 -9.86
N LEU A 227 4.83 10.77 -9.38
CA LEU A 227 4.77 12.04 -10.10
C LEU A 227 6.14 12.69 -10.25
N LYS A 228 7.01 12.56 -9.25
CA LYS A 228 8.41 13.02 -9.30
C LYS A 228 9.23 12.26 -10.34
N HIS A 229 9.02 10.94 -10.47
CA HIS A 229 9.60 10.18 -11.57
C HIS A 229 9.19 10.73 -12.93
N VAL A 230 7.97 11.24 -13.10
CA VAL A 230 7.51 11.85 -14.37
C VAL A 230 8.04 13.26 -14.59
N ARG A 231 8.06 14.12 -13.56
CA ARG A 231 8.22 15.58 -13.72
C ARG A 231 9.49 16.17 -13.13
N GLU A 232 9.98 15.63 -12.01
CA GLU A 232 11.07 16.25 -11.25
C GLU A 232 12.43 15.96 -11.88
N ARG A 233 13.32 16.96 -11.88
CA ARG A 233 14.69 16.80 -12.38
C ARG A 233 15.50 15.94 -11.43
N LEU A 234 16.32 15.04 -11.96
CA LEU A 234 17.21 14.20 -11.16
C LEU A 234 18.30 15.07 -10.51
N ILE A 235 18.54 14.85 -9.22
CA ILE A 235 19.71 15.40 -8.53
C ILE A 235 20.91 14.51 -8.90
N PRO A 236 22.03 15.04 -9.41
CA PRO A 236 23.17 14.22 -9.78
C PRO A 236 23.73 13.45 -8.57
N PRO A 237 24.08 12.16 -8.71
CA PRO A 237 24.54 11.34 -7.60
C PRO A 237 25.86 11.85 -6.97
N THR A 238 26.70 12.58 -7.73
CA THR A 238 27.92 13.21 -7.19
C THR A 238 27.64 14.26 -6.11
N ARG A 239 26.42 14.82 -6.05
CA ARG A 239 26.01 15.72 -4.96
C ARG A 239 26.01 15.02 -3.60
N TYR A 240 25.71 13.72 -3.57
CA TYR A 240 25.66 12.91 -2.34
C TYR A 240 26.93 12.08 -2.14
N ASN A 241 27.59 11.71 -3.24
CA ASN A 241 28.85 10.96 -3.19
C ASN A 241 29.84 11.51 -4.24
N PRO A 242 30.69 12.48 -3.87
CA PRO A 242 31.66 13.10 -4.78
C PRO A 242 32.72 12.14 -5.33
N SER A 243 32.87 10.94 -4.76
CA SER A 243 33.83 9.93 -5.22
C SER A 243 33.38 9.19 -6.47
N ILE A 244 32.13 9.38 -6.94
CA ILE A 244 31.59 8.73 -8.14
C ILE A 244 32.32 9.27 -9.38
N PRO A 245 32.92 8.40 -10.23
CA PRO A 245 33.53 8.81 -11.49
C PRO A 245 32.53 9.45 -12.44
N THR A 246 32.97 10.46 -13.19
CA THR A 246 32.12 11.19 -14.16
C THR A 246 31.45 10.27 -15.18
N LEU A 247 32.16 9.24 -15.66
CA LEU A 247 31.59 8.27 -16.61
C LEU A 247 30.48 7.43 -15.97
N LEU A 248 30.61 7.08 -14.69
CA LEU A 248 29.58 6.33 -13.97
C LEU A 248 28.35 7.21 -13.70
N GLU A 249 28.56 8.46 -13.30
CA GLU A 249 27.47 9.43 -13.15
C GLU A 249 26.71 9.63 -14.47
N ALA A 250 27.41 9.78 -15.59
CA ALA A 250 26.79 9.91 -16.90
C ALA A 250 25.94 8.68 -17.25
N ALA A 251 26.40 7.47 -16.92
CA ALA A 251 25.63 6.24 -17.12
C ALA A 251 24.35 6.21 -16.26
N VAL A 252 24.43 6.62 -14.99
CA VAL A 252 23.26 6.72 -14.10
C VAL A 252 22.24 7.73 -14.63
N ILE A 253 22.70 8.91 -15.03
CA ILE A 253 21.82 9.98 -15.57
C ILE A 253 21.16 9.51 -16.87
N LYS A 254 21.91 8.85 -17.77
CA LYS A 254 21.37 8.30 -19.02
C LYS A 254 20.31 7.22 -18.75
N ALA A 255 20.55 6.29 -17.82
CA ALA A 255 19.55 5.28 -17.44
C ALA A 255 18.26 5.92 -16.88
N LEU A 256 18.40 6.97 -16.07
CA LEU A 256 17.31 7.71 -15.42
C LEU A 256 16.70 8.83 -16.29
N ALA A 257 17.00 8.86 -17.59
CA ALA A 257 16.38 9.82 -18.49
C ALA A 257 14.86 9.62 -18.55
N LYS A 258 14.10 10.72 -18.59
CA LYS A 258 12.63 10.67 -18.50
C LYS A 258 12.00 10.01 -19.72
N ARG A 259 12.52 10.34 -20.91
CA ARG A 259 12.08 9.78 -22.18
C ARG A 259 12.82 8.47 -22.45
N PRO A 260 12.12 7.37 -22.78
CA PRO A 260 12.73 6.09 -23.14
C PRO A 260 13.84 6.18 -24.20
N GLU A 261 13.63 7.00 -25.22
CA GLU A 261 14.55 7.22 -26.34
C GLU A 261 15.87 7.92 -25.96
N ASP A 262 15.89 8.62 -24.82
CA ASP A 262 17.09 9.28 -24.30
C ASP A 262 17.93 8.33 -23.40
N ARG A 263 17.42 7.11 -23.13
CA ARG A 263 18.11 6.09 -22.33
C ARG A 263 19.06 5.27 -23.20
N PHE A 264 19.62 4.20 -22.62
CA PHE A 264 20.31 3.17 -23.39
C PHE A 264 19.32 2.44 -24.30
N SER A 265 19.74 2.12 -25.52
CA SER A 265 18.90 1.47 -26.53
C SER A 265 18.55 0.04 -26.12
N ASN A 266 19.44 -0.61 -25.37
CA ASN A 266 19.28 -1.95 -24.81
C ASN A 266 20.19 -2.14 -23.59
N ILE A 267 20.02 -3.27 -22.90
CA ILE A 267 20.80 -3.63 -21.72
C ILE A 267 22.29 -3.82 -22.05
N THR A 268 22.62 -4.37 -23.22
CA THR A 268 24.00 -4.56 -23.68
C THR A 268 24.78 -3.24 -23.71
N GLU A 269 24.17 -2.17 -24.22
CA GLU A 269 24.76 -0.82 -24.25
C GLU A 269 25.02 -0.29 -22.84
N MET A 270 24.08 -0.52 -21.90
CA MET A 270 24.24 -0.15 -20.50
C MET A 270 25.40 -0.92 -19.84
N ILE A 271 25.52 -2.23 -20.07
CA ILE A 271 26.64 -3.05 -19.57
C ILE A 271 27.98 -2.52 -20.10
N ALA A 272 28.06 -2.20 -21.40
CA ALA A 272 29.26 -1.65 -22.00
C ALA A 272 29.68 -0.31 -21.34
N ALA A 273 28.71 0.59 -21.12
CA ALA A 273 28.96 1.86 -20.44
C ALA A 273 29.46 1.67 -19.00
N LEU A 274 28.87 0.73 -18.26
CA LEU A 274 29.28 0.40 -16.89
C LEU A 274 30.69 -0.19 -16.84
N ARG A 275 31.04 -1.10 -17.75
CA ARG A 275 32.40 -1.68 -17.86
C ARG A 275 33.44 -0.62 -18.20
N MET A 276 33.13 0.30 -19.12
CA MET A 276 34.01 1.44 -19.43
C MET A 276 34.25 2.33 -18.21
N SER A 277 33.23 2.52 -17.36
CA SER A 277 33.38 3.30 -16.12
C SER A 277 34.32 2.61 -15.10
N GLN A 278 34.40 1.28 -15.07
CA GLN A 278 35.34 0.53 -14.21
C GLN A 278 36.79 0.60 -14.72
N GLY A 279 37.00 0.64 -16.04
CA GLY A 279 38.32 0.72 -16.65
C GLY A 279 39.13 1.95 -16.21
N PHE A 280 38.45 3.05 -15.86
CA PHE A 280 39.07 4.26 -15.30
C PHE A 280 39.30 4.23 -13.78
N VAL A 281 38.65 3.31 -13.05
CA VAL A 281 38.82 3.15 -11.59
C VAL A 281 40.06 2.31 -11.26
N ASN A 282 40.43 1.37 -12.14
CA ASN A 282 41.61 0.51 -11.97
C ASN A 282 42.92 1.12 -12.51
N SER A 283 42.87 2.25 -13.20
CA SER A 283 44.06 2.97 -13.71
C SER A 283 44.71 3.92 -12.69
N ASN A 284 44.30 3.88 -11.42
CA ASN A 284 44.95 4.62 -10.34
C ASN A 284 46.16 3.89 -9.71
N SER A 285 46.76 2.95 -10.45
CA SER A 285 48.14 2.51 -10.22
C SER A 285 49.02 3.10 -11.32
N GLY A 286 49.96 3.94 -10.89
CA GLY A 286 50.58 4.96 -11.71
C GLY A 286 51.22 4.48 -13.02
N ARG A 287 50.86 5.17 -14.11
CA ARG A 287 51.78 5.48 -15.20
C ARG A 287 51.31 6.73 -15.94
N ARG A 288 51.95 7.85 -15.66
CA ARG A 288 52.02 8.98 -16.60
C ARG A 288 52.78 8.48 -17.83
N ALA A 289 52.14 8.49 -18.98
CA ALA A 289 52.81 8.54 -20.27
C ALA A 289 52.13 9.64 -21.10
N PRO A 290 52.82 10.76 -21.38
CA PRO A 290 52.36 11.75 -22.33
C PRO A 290 52.87 11.35 -23.71
N HIS A 291 52.01 11.05 -24.68
CA HIS A 291 52.42 11.03 -26.09
C HIS A 291 51.46 11.86 -26.95
N ASP A 292 51.96 13.07 -27.17
CA ASP A 292 51.82 13.93 -28.31
C ASP A 292 51.92 13.12 -29.62
N PHE A 293 50.89 13.14 -30.46
CA PHE A 293 50.95 12.55 -31.81
C PHE A 293 51.32 13.63 -32.81
N GLY A 294 52.62 13.83 -33.00
CA GLY A 294 53.18 14.53 -34.15
C GLY A 294 53.17 13.62 -35.40
N THR A 295 52.71 14.19 -36.51
CA THR A 295 52.75 13.64 -37.87
C THR A 295 54.15 13.11 -38.23
N GLN A 296 54.27 11.81 -38.52
CA GLN A 296 55.48 11.23 -39.12
C GLN A 296 55.31 11.08 -40.64
N VAL A 297 56.27 11.66 -41.35
CA VAL A 297 56.45 11.61 -42.81
C VAL A 297 57.13 10.28 -43.18
N MET A 298 56.59 9.53 -44.14
CA MET A 298 57.25 8.34 -44.70
C MET A 298 58.24 8.73 -45.80
N THR A 299 59.39 8.04 -45.81
CA THR A 299 60.53 8.17 -46.73
C THR A 299 60.31 7.33 -48.01
N PRO A 300 60.79 7.74 -49.20
CA PRO A 300 60.54 7.02 -50.45
C PRO A 300 61.51 5.83 -50.65
N VAL A 301 61.02 4.78 -51.29
CA VAL A 301 61.81 3.61 -51.75
C VAL A 301 62.32 3.90 -53.18
N PRO A 302 63.60 3.64 -53.51
CA PRO A 302 64.20 3.99 -54.80
C PRO A 302 63.91 2.96 -55.91
N GLU A 303 63.76 3.47 -57.13
CA GLU A 303 63.65 2.74 -58.40
C GLU A 303 64.99 2.14 -58.84
N THR A 304 64.93 1.01 -59.55
CA THR A 304 65.93 0.56 -60.55
C THR A 304 65.23 -0.48 -61.43
N SER A 305 64.78 -0.10 -62.63
CA SER A 305 65.48 -0.21 -63.93
C SER A 305 65.74 -1.66 -64.35
N TYR A 306 65.09 -2.11 -65.43
CA TYR A 306 65.72 -2.51 -66.71
C TYR A 306 64.65 -2.49 -67.81
N GLY A 307 64.99 -1.85 -68.94
CA GLY A 307 64.12 -1.68 -70.10
C GLY A 307 64.39 -2.65 -71.25
N GLU A 308 63.44 -2.58 -72.20
CA GLU A 308 63.50 -2.91 -73.64
C GLU A 308 63.57 -4.39 -74.07
N PRO A 309 62.99 -4.75 -75.25
CA PRO A 309 63.00 -3.96 -76.50
C PRO A 309 61.68 -3.82 -77.28
N ASP A 310 61.73 -2.84 -78.19
CA ASP A 310 60.84 -2.54 -79.33
C ASP A 310 60.80 -3.67 -80.38
N GLU A 311 59.69 -3.78 -81.13
CA GLU A 311 59.62 -3.57 -82.60
C GLU A 311 58.32 -4.13 -83.24
N GLU A 312 57.71 -3.24 -84.03
CA GLU A 312 57.07 -3.42 -85.35
C GLU A 312 55.67 -4.01 -85.58
N ASP A 313 55.06 -3.38 -86.59
CA ASP A 313 53.70 -3.44 -87.12
C ASP A 313 53.33 -4.75 -87.85
N GLU A 314 52.03 -5.14 -87.86
CA GLU A 314 51.26 -5.46 -89.10
C GLU A 314 49.85 -6.09 -88.83
N VAL A 315 48.83 -5.34 -89.28
CA VAL A 315 47.57 -5.67 -89.97
C VAL A 315 46.73 -6.96 -89.67
N TYR A 316 45.54 -6.69 -89.11
CA TYR A 316 44.17 -7.29 -89.15
C TYR A 316 43.79 -8.29 -90.29
N TYR A 317 43.05 -9.40 -90.10
CA TYR A 317 41.61 -9.55 -89.74
C TYR A 317 41.26 -11.01 -89.37
N GLY A 318 40.28 -11.21 -88.48
CA GLY A 318 39.21 -12.22 -88.66
C GLY A 318 39.14 -13.40 -87.67
N GLY A 319 38.10 -13.42 -86.82
CA GLY A 319 37.70 -14.61 -86.06
C GLY A 319 36.89 -14.34 -84.78
N GLU A 320 35.57 -14.34 -84.92
CA GLU A 320 34.45 -14.37 -83.96
C GLU A 320 34.65 -15.27 -82.71
N THR A 321 33.92 -15.24 -81.58
CA THR A 321 32.97 -14.35 -80.86
C THR A 321 32.74 -15.00 -79.48
N GLN A 322 32.64 -14.24 -78.38
CA GLN A 322 31.83 -14.53 -77.17
C GLN A 322 31.55 -13.21 -76.40
N PRO A 323 30.44 -13.10 -75.63
CA PRO A 323 29.57 -11.92 -75.64
C PRO A 323 29.90 -10.85 -74.60
N GLU A 324 29.60 -9.59 -74.96
CA GLU A 324 29.72 -8.40 -74.12
C GLU A 324 28.68 -8.37 -72.97
N GLY A 325 29.17 -8.15 -71.74
CA GLY A 325 28.34 -7.80 -70.59
C GLY A 325 27.92 -6.33 -70.63
N TRP A 326 26.63 -6.08 -70.39
CA TRP A 326 25.93 -4.79 -70.34
C TRP A 326 26.56 -3.68 -69.46
N MET A 327 27.53 -4.01 -68.61
CA MET A 327 28.20 -3.09 -67.69
C MET A 327 29.18 -2.12 -68.37
N ALA A 328 29.61 -2.38 -69.61
CA ALA A 328 30.53 -1.50 -70.34
C ALA A 328 29.86 -0.33 -71.10
N LYS A 329 28.53 -0.28 -71.18
CA LYS A 329 27.79 0.81 -71.87
C LYS A 329 27.35 1.95 -70.95
N LEU A 330 27.46 1.83 -69.63
CA LEU A 330 27.08 2.90 -68.70
C LEU A 330 28.19 3.94 -68.41
N SER A 331 29.44 3.68 -68.79
CA SER A 331 30.58 4.57 -68.46
C SER A 331 30.83 5.70 -69.46
N ARG A 332 29.98 5.88 -70.47
CA ARG A 332 30.08 6.98 -71.47
C ARG A 332 28.94 8.01 -71.41
N LEU A 333 28.09 7.97 -70.40
CA LEU A 333 27.06 9.00 -70.19
C LEU A 333 27.59 10.07 -69.21
N PRO A 334 27.49 11.37 -69.54
CA PRO A 334 28.02 12.41 -68.67
C PRO A 334 27.33 12.36 -67.30
N GLN A 335 28.14 12.51 -66.24
CA GLN A 335 27.80 12.28 -64.82
C GLN A 335 26.47 12.90 -64.36
N LYS A 336 26.01 13.99 -65.01
CA LYS A 336 24.71 14.63 -64.79
C LYS A 336 23.49 13.74 -65.09
N TYR A 337 23.56 12.83 -66.07
CA TYR A 337 22.45 11.93 -66.41
C TYR A 337 22.41 10.67 -65.54
N ILE A 338 23.56 10.24 -64.99
CA ILE A 338 23.63 9.14 -64.03
C ILE A 338 23.05 9.57 -62.68
N LEU A 339 23.36 10.80 -62.23
CA LEU A 339 22.75 11.41 -61.05
C LEU A 339 21.24 11.65 -61.24
N LEU A 340 20.81 12.10 -62.43
CA LEU A 340 19.39 12.27 -62.74
C LEU A 340 18.64 10.94 -62.77
N GLY A 341 19.24 9.90 -63.35
CA GLY A 341 18.68 8.54 -63.36
C GLY A 341 18.60 7.94 -61.95
N ALA A 342 19.65 8.09 -61.14
CA ALA A 342 19.65 7.66 -59.74
C ALA A 342 18.62 8.43 -58.90
N PHE A 343 18.43 9.73 -59.17
CA PHE A 343 17.39 10.53 -58.53
C PHE A 343 15.99 10.06 -58.92
N ILE A 344 15.74 9.74 -60.20
CA ILE A 344 14.45 9.22 -60.66
C ILE A 344 14.18 7.83 -60.07
N VAL A 345 15.17 6.94 -60.01
CA VAL A 345 15.03 5.62 -59.39
C VAL A 345 14.80 5.75 -57.88
N PHE A 346 15.49 6.67 -57.21
CA PHE A 346 15.24 6.98 -55.80
C PHE A 346 13.84 7.56 -55.59
N LEU A 347 13.36 8.44 -56.49
CA LEU A 347 12.02 9.03 -56.41
C LEU A 347 10.94 7.98 -56.67
N LEU A 348 11.16 7.05 -57.60
CA LEU A 348 10.27 5.90 -57.84
C LEU A 348 10.27 4.91 -56.66
N ALA A 349 11.44 4.62 -56.08
CA ALA A 349 11.56 3.79 -54.89
C ALA A 349 10.94 4.47 -53.66
N PHE A 350 11.07 5.80 -53.54
CA PHE A 350 10.46 6.60 -52.50
C PHE A 350 8.94 6.66 -52.67
N VAL A 351 8.43 6.84 -53.89
CA VAL A 351 6.99 6.78 -54.19
C VAL A 351 6.44 5.38 -53.93
N TRP A 352 7.17 4.32 -54.30
CA TRP A 352 6.77 2.95 -54.02
C TRP A 352 6.80 2.63 -52.51
N ALA A 353 7.83 3.07 -51.78
CA ALA A 353 7.90 2.94 -50.33
C ALA A 353 6.83 3.79 -49.63
N PHE A 354 6.55 5.00 -50.11
CA PHE A 354 5.51 5.89 -49.61
C PHE A 354 4.10 5.33 -49.84
N LEU A 355 3.88 4.66 -50.97
CA LEU A 355 2.64 3.92 -51.26
C LEU A 355 2.56 2.58 -50.51
N SER A 356 3.70 1.94 -50.20
CA SER A 356 3.76 0.63 -49.53
C SER A 356 3.73 0.72 -47.99
N PHE A 357 4.17 1.83 -47.39
CA PHE A 357 4.11 2.07 -45.93
C PHE A 357 2.86 2.84 -45.48
N GLY A 358 2.00 3.22 -46.43
CA GLY A 358 0.73 3.85 -46.17
C GLY A 358 -0.42 2.86 -46.14
N ASN A 359 -0.98 2.60 -44.95
CA ASN A 359 -2.37 2.13 -44.79
C ASN A 359 -3.39 3.21 -45.26
N PHE A 360 -3.05 4.05 -46.24
CA PHE A 360 -3.85 5.19 -46.72
C PHE A 360 -4.95 4.78 -47.72
N TRP A 361 -5.01 3.51 -48.12
CA TRP A 361 -6.03 2.97 -49.02
C TRP A 361 -7.12 2.15 -48.29
N SER A 362 -7.32 2.39 -46.99
CA SER A 362 -8.61 2.02 -46.38
C SER A 362 -9.65 3.04 -46.87
N ASN A 363 -10.54 2.59 -47.76
CA ASN A 363 -11.76 3.30 -48.12
C ASN A 363 -12.90 3.02 -47.13
N ALA A 364 -12.62 2.35 -45.99
CA ALA A 364 -13.61 2.12 -44.97
C ALA A 364 -13.92 3.43 -44.24
N THR A 365 -15.18 3.85 -44.35
CA THR A 365 -15.75 4.94 -43.58
C THR A 365 -16.46 4.36 -42.35
N VAL A 366 -16.39 5.10 -41.25
CA VAL A 366 -17.10 4.79 -40.01
C VAL A 366 -17.92 6.00 -39.60
N ASP A 367 -19.12 5.76 -39.09
CA ASP A 367 -19.99 6.80 -38.57
C ASP A 367 -19.46 7.28 -37.22
N VAL A 368 -19.33 8.59 -37.03
CA VAL A 368 -18.90 9.17 -35.76
C VAL A 368 -20.03 9.04 -34.72
N PRO A 369 -19.88 8.26 -33.63
CA PRO A 369 -20.90 8.15 -32.60
C PRO A 369 -21.12 9.46 -31.85
N ASN A 370 -22.35 9.68 -31.36
CA ASN A 370 -22.65 10.81 -30.49
C ASN A 370 -22.13 10.57 -29.06
N VAL A 371 -21.15 11.36 -28.66
CA VAL A 371 -20.54 11.32 -27.33
C VAL A 371 -20.72 12.62 -26.53
N VAL A 372 -21.42 13.62 -27.07
CA VAL A 372 -21.77 14.86 -26.35
C VAL A 372 -22.63 14.53 -25.12
N GLY A 373 -22.31 15.14 -23.98
CA GLY A 373 -22.97 14.89 -22.69
C GLY A 373 -22.55 13.60 -21.98
N LYS A 374 -21.75 12.74 -22.61
CA LYS A 374 -21.16 11.57 -21.95
C LYS A 374 -19.91 11.95 -21.17
N GLN A 375 -19.54 11.12 -20.20
CA GLN A 375 -18.26 11.21 -19.51
C GLN A 375 -17.11 10.99 -20.51
N VAL A 376 -16.02 11.76 -20.41
CA VAL A 376 -14.87 11.70 -21.33
C VAL A 376 -14.31 10.28 -21.47
N ILE A 377 -14.33 9.50 -20.40
CA ILE A 377 -13.89 8.10 -20.39
C ILE A 377 -14.80 7.22 -21.26
N VAL A 378 -16.12 7.37 -21.10
CA VAL A 378 -17.13 6.64 -21.88
C VAL A 378 -17.11 7.07 -23.34
N ALA A 379 -16.99 8.39 -23.57
CA ALA A 379 -16.85 8.97 -24.90
C ALA A 379 -15.62 8.44 -25.64
N LYS A 380 -14.49 8.35 -24.94
CA LYS A 380 -13.24 7.82 -25.51
C LYS A 380 -13.38 6.36 -25.92
N HIS A 381 -13.96 5.53 -25.05
CA HIS A 381 -14.19 4.11 -25.33
C HIS A 381 -15.10 3.91 -26.55
N ILE A 382 -16.23 4.64 -26.63
CA ILE A 382 -17.17 4.55 -27.76
C ILE A 382 -16.49 4.93 -29.08
N LEU A 383 -15.64 5.95 -29.08
CA LEU A 383 -14.93 6.38 -30.28
C LEU A 383 -13.83 5.39 -30.68
N GLU A 384 -13.05 4.88 -29.72
CA GLU A 384 -11.99 3.90 -29.97
C GLU A 384 -12.53 2.55 -30.44
N ASP A 385 -13.69 2.10 -29.92
CA ASP A 385 -14.41 0.90 -30.37
C ASP A 385 -14.89 1.02 -31.82
N ASN A 386 -15.17 2.25 -32.28
CA ASN A 386 -15.53 2.54 -33.67
C ASN A 386 -14.29 2.90 -34.52
N HIS A 387 -13.09 2.46 -34.09
CA HIS A 387 -11.83 2.68 -34.81
C HIS A 387 -11.46 4.16 -35.05
N LEU A 388 -11.96 5.08 -34.21
CA LEU A 388 -11.64 6.51 -34.24
C LEU A 388 -10.59 6.87 -33.19
N ARG A 389 -9.80 7.92 -33.44
CA ARG A 389 -8.83 8.46 -32.48
C ARG A 389 -9.42 9.62 -31.72
N VAL A 390 -9.00 9.84 -30.48
CA VAL A 390 -9.58 10.89 -29.62
C VAL A 390 -8.51 11.90 -29.19
N SER A 391 -8.81 13.18 -29.38
CA SER A 391 -8.03 14.29 -28.86
C SER A 391 -8.91 15.10 -27.91
N VAL A 392 -8.44 15.42 -26.71
CA VAL A 392 -9.23 16.15 -25.71
C VAL A 392 -8.64 17.53 -25.44
N SER A 393 -9.50 18.53 -25.39
CA SER A 393 -9.21 19.88 -24.88
C SER A 393 -10.19 20.20 -23.76
N GLU A 394 -9.76 20.96 -22.76
CA GLU A 394 -10.55 21.20 -21.57
C GLU A 394 -10.90 22.69 -21.43
N VAL A 395 -12.18 22.99 -21.20
CA VAL A 395 -12.70 24.35 -21.02
C VAL A 395 -13.53 24.43 -19.75
N SER A 396 -13.42 25.52 -19.01
CA SER A 396 -14.26 25.77 -17.84
C SER A 396 -15.68 26.13 -18.30
N ASN A 397 -16.66 25.32 -17.91
CA ASN A 397 -18.06 25.55 -18.24
C ASN A 397 -18.92 25.38 -16.97
N PRO A 398 -19.67 26.42 -16.55
CA PRO A 398 -20.46 26.38 -15.33
C PRO A 398 -21.71 25.51 -15.43
N ASP A 399 -22.21 25.25 -16.64
CA ASP A 399 -23.47 24.55 -16.90
C ASP A 399 -23.27 23.04 -17.12
N VAL A 400 -22.04 22.60 -17.39
CA VAL A 400 -21.70 21.21 -17.70
C VAL A 400 -20.81 20.62 -16.59
N PRO A 401 -21.20 19.50 -15.94
CA PRO A 401 -20.40 18.83 -14.92
C PRO A 401 -18.97 18.51 -15.37
N ALA A 402 -18.01 18.57 -14.44
CA ALA A 402 -16.62 18.26 -14.72
C ALA A 402 -16.46 16.84 -15.28
N GLY A 403 -15.65 16.71 -16.33
CA GLY A 403 -15.38 15.44 -17.01
C GLY A 403 -16.40 15.06 -18.10
N GLN A 404 -17.45 15.85 -18.32
CA GLN A 404 -18.38 15.61 -19.44
C GLN A 404 -17.96 16.32 -20.74
N VAL A 405 -18.24 15.68 -21.87
CA VAL A 405 -18.01 16.23 -23.22
C VAL A 405 -19.03 17.33 -23.52
N ILE A 406 -18.54 18.55 -23.71
CA ILE A 406 -19.29 19.74 -24.10
C ILE A 406 -19.59 19.70 -25.60
N SER A 407 -18.59 19.36 -26.42
CA SER A 407 -18.73 19.29 -27.87
C SER A 407 -17.73 18.30 -28.47
N GLN A 408 -18.04 17.83 -29.67
CA GLN A 408 -17.20 16.95 -30.47
C GLN A 408 -17.05 17.49 -31.89
N SER A 409 -15.92 17.23 -32.53
CA SER A 409 -15.70 17.50 -33.95
C SER A 409 -14.80 16.41 -34.54
N PRO A 410 -15.18 15.69 -35.60
CA PRO A 410 -16.39 15.84 -36.44
C PRO A 410 -17.72 15.57 -35.71
N GLU A 411 -18.85 16.02 -36.29
CA GLU A 411 -20.16 15.96 -35.63
C GLU A 411 -20.72 14.53 -35.55
N ALA A 412 -21.73 14.31 -34.71
CA ALA A 412 -22.34 13.00 -34.58
C ALA A 412 -23.02 12.56 -35.90
N ASN A 413 -22.86 11.28 -36.23
CA ASN A 413 -23.32 10.62 -37.46
C ASN A 413 -22.65 11.12 -38.76
N GLU A 414 -21.55 11.86 -38.66
CA GLU A 414 -20.73 12.21 -39.81
C GLU A 414 -19.89 10.98 -40.23
N GLN A 415 -19.84 10.68 -41.53
CA GLN A 415 -18.99 9.60 -42.04
C GLN A 415 -17.56 10.09 -42.22
N VAL A 416 -16.65 9.48 -41.46
CA VAL A 416 -15.23 9.81 -41.51
C VAL A 416 -14.43 8.57 -41.81
N LYS A 417 -13.21 8.75 -42.31
CA LYS A 417 -12.30 7.62 -42.52
C LYS A 417 -11.93 6.99 -41.17
N GLU A 418 -11.74 5.68 -41.15
CA GLU A 418 -11.14 5.00 -40.00
C GLU A 418 -9.84 5.69 -39.56
N GLN A 419 -9.55 5.64 -38.26
CA GLN A 419 -8.41 6.32 -37.61
C GLN A 419 -8.48 7.87 -37.63
N ARG A 420 -9.58 8.49 -38.08
CA ARG A 420 -9.78 9.94 -37.95
C ARG A 420 -9.79 10.36 -36.48
N THR A 421 -9.12 11.46 -36.19
CA THR A 421 -9.15 12.09 -34.86
C THR A 421 -10.45 12.88 -34.67
N VAL A 422 -11.20 12.52 -33.64
CA VAL A 422 -12.32 13.27 -33.08
C VAL A 422 -11.81 14.12 -31.92
N HIS A 423 -11.94 15.43 -32.05
CA HIS A 423 -11.61 16.41 -31.04
C HIS A 423 -12.79 16.60 -30.09
N LEU A 424 -12.58 16.35 -28.81
CA LEU A 424 -13.57 16.55 -27.75
C LEU A 424 -13.19 17.79 -26.93
N VAL A 425 -14.19 18.62 -26.64
CA VAL A 425 -14.08 19.69 -25.64
C VAL A 425 -14.75 19.19 -24.37
N VAL A 426 -14.04 19.16 -23.25
CA VAL A 426 -14.50 18.59 -21.98
C VAL A 426 -14.60 19.68 -20.91
N SER A 427 -15.64 19.62 -20.08
CA SER A 427 -15.85 20.59 -19.01
C SER A 427 -14.88 20.37 -17.84
N LYS A 428 -14.25 21.44 -17.36
CA LYS A 428 -13.56 21.49 -16.05
C LYS A 428 -14.51 21.74 -14.87
N GLY A 429 -15.79 21.99 -15.12
CA GLY A 429 -16.79 22.36 -14.11
C GLY A 429 -16.68 23.81 -13.61
N VAL A 430 -17.45 24.12 -12.55
CA VAL A 430 -17.39 25.38 -11.80
C VAL A 430 -16.20 25.38 -10.83
N GLY A 431 -15.49 26.51 -10.75
CA GLY A 431 -14.18 26.65 -10.07
C GLY A 431 -14.11 26.22 -8.60
N ASP A 432 -12.87 26.14 -8.11
CA ASP A 432 -12.50 25.59 -6.82
C ASP A 432 -13.29 26.17 -5.63
N ILE A 433 -13.91 25.30 -4.83
CA ILE A 433 -14.52 25.60 -3.54
C ILE A 433 -13.43 25.52 -2.47
N THR A 434 -13.36 26.51 -1.57
CA THR A 434 -12.47 26.42 -0.41
C THR A 434 -13.09 25.48 0.63
N MET A 435 -12.32 24.48 1.05
CA MET A 435 -12.71 23.47 2.03
C MET A 435 -12.90 24.11 3.40
N PRO A 436 -14.09 24.01 4.03
CA PRO A 436 -14.27 24.53 5.39
C PRO A 436 -13.53 23.65 6.40
N ASP A 437 -13.05 24.27 7.48
CA ASP A 437 -12.66 23.53 8.69
C ASP A 437 -13.92 23.09 9.45
N ILE A 438 -14.06 21.79 9.63
CA ILE A 438 -15.13 21.08 10.34
C ILE A 438 -14.58 20.34 11.57
N THR A 439 -13.31 20.54 11.93
CA THR A 439 -12.76 20.01 13.18
C THR A 439 -13.48 20.62 14.39
N GLY A 440 -13.72 19.79 15.41
CA GLY A 440 -14.51 20.16 16.59
C GLY A 440 -16.04 20.18 16.38
N MET A 441 -16.54 20.06 15.15
CA MET A 441 -17.98 19.93 14.89
C MET A 441 -18.48 18.50 15.13
N THR A 442 -19.77 18.35 15.43
CA THR A 442 -20.42 17.04 15.38
C THR A 442 -20.63 16.57 13.94
N LEU A 443 -20.83 15.28 13.74
CA LEU A 443 -21.03 14.71 12.40
C LEU A 443 -22.24 15.31 11.66
N ASP A 444 -23.30 15.65 12.38
CA ASP A 444 -24.51 16.25 11.81
C ASP A 444 -24.30 17.73 11.43
N GLN A 445 -23.56 18.47 12.25
CA GLN A 445 -23.15 19.84 11.93
C GLN A 445 -22.25 19.88 10.70
N ALA A 446 -21.25 19.01 10.66
CA ALA A 446 -20.35 18.88 9.51
C ALA A 446 -21.10 18.49 8.23
N ARG A 447 -22.03 17.53 8.31
CA ARG A 447 -22.86 17.13 7.16
C ARG A 447 -23.67 18.29 6.60
N THR A 448 -24.27 19.10 7.48
CA THR A 448 -25.05 20.28 7.07
C THR A 448 -24.15 21.33 6.41
N ARG A 449 -22.98 21.59 7.01
CA ARG A 449 -22.00 22.55 6.49
C ARG A 449 -21.49 22.15 5.11
N LEU A 450 -21.09 20.89 4.93
CA LEU A 450 -20.61 20.35 3.66
C LEU A 450 -21.69 20.34 2.58
N LYS A 451 -22.93 19.97 2.92
CA LYS A 451 -24.04 19.96 1.96
C LYS A 451 -24.32 21.35 1.38
N SER A 452 -24.19 22.41 2.19
CA SER A 452 -24.38 23.80 1.73
C SER A 452 -23.35 24.23 0.67
N LEU A 453 -22.18 23.60 0.65
CA LEU A 453 -21.11 23.81 -0.33
C LEU A 453 -21.13 22.77 -1.46
N GLY A 454 -22.12 21.88 -1.49
CA GLY A 454 -22.19 20.79 -2.47
C GLY A 454 -21.10 19.73 -2.28
N LEU A 455 -20.57 19.57 -1.06
CA LEU A 455 -19.62 18.53 -0.67
C LEU A 455 -20.36 17.39 0.06
N VAL A 456 -19.78 16.19 0.04
CA VAL A 456 -20.39 14.99 0.65
C VAL A 456 -19.47 14.39 1.70
N ILE A 457 -20.01 13.84 2.78
CA ILE A 457 -19.21 13.06 3.74
C ILE A 457 -18.87 11.70 3.12
N GLY A 458 -17.59 11.35 3.15
CA GLY A 458 -17.05 10.07 2.71
C GLY A 458 -16.92 9.08 3.86
N LYS A 459 -15.71 8.58 4.07
CA LYS A 459 -15.37 7.59 5.09
C LYS A 459 -15.37 8.21 6.49
N ILE A 460 -16.01 7.52 7.43
CA ILE A 460 -16.02 7.88 8.84
C ILE A 460 -15.14 6.88 9.61
N THR A 461 -14.07 7.37 10.23
CA THR A 461 -13.20 6.59 11.13
C THR A 461 -13.36 7.04 12.57
N THR A 462 -12.97 6.21 13.53
CA THR A 462 -13.06 6.54 14.97
C THR A 462 -11.67 6.51 15.60
N ALA A 463 -11.37 7.47 16.46
CA ALA A 463 -10.20 7.50 17.33
C ALA A 463 -10.60 7.95 18.74
N SER A 464 -9.73 7.78 19.73
CA SER A 464 -9.99 8.17 21.12
C SER A 464 -9.01 9.27 21.52
N ASP A 465 -9.54 10.37 22.00
CA ASP A 465 -8.82 11.50 22.57
C ASP A 465 -9.61 11.98 23.81
N ASP A 466 -9.11 11.64 24.99
CA ASP A 466 -9.76 11.95 26.27
C ASP A 466 -9.78 13.47 26.56
N SER A 467 -9.06 14.28 25.77
CA SER A 467 -9.07 15.75 25.89
C SER A 467 -10.21 16.42 25.13
N LYS A 468 -10.95 15.68 24.30
CA LYS A 468 -12.05 16.22 23.48
C LYS A 468 -13.37 15.51 23.80
N GLU A 469 -14.47 16.19 23.51
CA GLU A 469 -15.82 15.65 23.72
C GLU A 469 -16.08 14.40 22.87
N ASP A 470 -16.97 13.50 23.34
CA ASP A 470 -17.38 12.34 22.55
C ASP A 470 -18.21 12.77 21.33
N GLY A 471 -17.95 12.16 20.17
CA GLY A 471 -18.73 12.41 18.95
C GLY A 471 -18.30 13.63 18.12
N VAL A 472 -17.26 14.37 18.51
CA VAL A 472 -16.71 15.49 17.71
C VAL A 472 -15.69 15.01 16.68
N ILE A 473 -15.55 15.75 15.58
CA ILE A 473 -14.56 15.45 14.55
C ILE A 473 -13.16 15.88 15.02
N LEU A 474 -12.25 14.91 15.10
CA LEU A 474 -10.84 15.11 15.44
C LEU A 474 -10.02 15.55 14.23
N MET A 475 -10.32 14.98 13.06
CA MET A 475 -9.59 15.21 11.82
C MET A 475 -10.53 15.14 10.62
N GLN A 476 -10.20 15.91 9.59
CA GLN A 476 -10.84 15.88 8.28
C GLN A 476 -9.80 15.68 7.18
N SER A 477 -10.22 15.11 6.06
CA SER A 477 -9.44 15.06 4.81
C SER A 477 -10.39 15.26 3.63
N PRO A 478 -10.20 16.28 2.79
CA PRO A 478 -9.09 17.25 2.76
C PRO A 478 -9.06 18.24 3.95
N PRO A 479 -7.88 18.83 4.30
CA PRO A 479 -7.76 19.78 5.41
C PRO A 479 -8.50 21.09 5.12
N GLY A 480 -8.81 21.85 6.17
CA GLY A 480 -9.38 23.19 6.05
C GLY A 480 -8.55 24.08 5.12
N ASP A 481 -9.22 25.00 4.44
CA ASP A 481 -8.66 25.95 3.48
C ASP A 481 -8.08 25.37 2.18
N SER A 482 -8.11 24.04 2.01
CA SER A 482 -7.73 23.41 0.74
C SER A 482 -8.73 23.72 -0.39
N LYS A 483 -8.28 23.61 -1.64
CA LYS A 483 -9.14 23.78 -2.83
C LYS A 483 -9.74 22.44 -3.24
N VAL A 484 -11.06 22.37 -3.27
CA VAL A 484 -11.84 21.17 -3.61
C VAL A 484 -12.90 21.48 -4.65
N THR A 485 -13.20 20.52 -5.51
CA THR A 485 -14.26 20.68 -6.53
C THR A 485 -15.64 20.40 -5.92
N LYS A 486 -16.70 21.00 -6.48
CA LYS A 486 -18.08 20.69 -6.09
C LYS A 486 -18.35 19.18 -6.28
N GLY A 487 -18.92 18.53 -5.26
CA GLY A 487 -19.17 17.09 -5.22
C GLY A 487 -18.04 16.25 -4.60
N ALA A 488 -16.93 16.86 -4.16
CA ALA A 488 -15.85 16.12 -3.50
C ALA A 488 -16.30 15.50 -2.16
N THR A 489 -15.74 14.32 -1.88
CA THR A 489 -15.94 13.57 -0.64
C THR A 489 -14.97 14.04 0.45
N VAL A 490 -15.48 14.17 1.68
CA VAL A 490 -14.72 14.58 2.87
C VAL A 490 -14.74 13.46 3.87
N ASP A 491 -13.58 12.87 4.14
CA ASP A 491 -13.39 11.83 5.14
C ASP A 491 -13.17 12.48 6.51
N VAL A 492 -13.74 11.88 7.56
CA VAL A 492 -13.72 12.43 8.93
C VAL A 492 -13.34 11.37 9.95
N THR A 493 -12.54 11.76 10.94
CA THR A 493 -12.27 10.93 12.13
C THR A 493 -13.03 11.49 13.31
N VAL A 494 -13.89 10.70 13.93
CA VAL A 494 -14.74 11.07 15.06
C VAL A 494 -14.14 10.57 16.37
N ASN A 495 -14.17 11.40 17.41
CA ASN A 495 -13.75 11.03 18.75
C ASN A 495 -14.73 10.03 19.36
N ARG A 496 -14.20 8.96 19.93
CA ARG A 496 -14.91 7.94 20.68
C ARG A 496 -14.18 7.68 21.98
N VAL A 497 -14.62 8.32 23.06
CA VAL A 497 -14.06 8.12 24.40
C VAL A 497 -14.62 6.83 24.98
N LYS A 498 -13.78 5.92 25.48
CA LYS A 498 -14.25 4.70 26.15
C LYS A 498 -14.97 5.09 27.45
N SER A 499 -16.25 4.73 27.58
CA SER A 499 -17.05 4.99 28.78
C SER A 499 -16.42 4.37 30.03
N LYS A 500 -16.31 5.16 31.10
CA LYS A 500 -15.90 4.69 32.43
C LYS A 500 -16.99 3.76 32.97
N LYS A 501 -16.66 2.49 33.18
CA LYS A 501 -17.61 1.50 33.72
C LYS A 501 -17.76 1.68 35.23
N VAL A 502 -19.00 1.62 35.71
CA VAL A 502 -19.37 1.72 37.12
C VAL A 502 -20.16 0.48 37.51
N GLU A 503 -19.89 -0.08 38.69
CA GLU A 503 -20.62 -1.24 39.22
C GLU A 503 -21.92 -0.77 39.90
N LEU A 504 -23.03 -1.43 39.57
CA LEU A 504 -24.35 -1.11 40.12
C LEU A 504 -24.49 -1.65 41.55
N PRO A 505 -24.66 -0.80 42.59
CA PRO A 505 -24.91 -1.27 43.95
C PRO A 505 -26.26 -1.99 44.07
N ASN A 506 -26.44 -2.72 45.17
CA ASN A 506 -27.74 -3.28 45.54
C ASN A 506 -28.63 -2.18 46.15
N LEU A 507 -29.70 -1.85 45.43
CA LEU A 507 -30.72 -0.84 45.75
C LEU A 507 -31.97 -1.48 46.37
N VAL A 508 -32.08 -2.81 46.39
CA VAL A 508 -33.21 -3.52 47.01
C VAL A 508 -33.21 -3.29 48.52
N GLY A 509 -34.36 -2.88 49.07
CA GLY A 509 -34.53 -2.52 50.47
C GLY A 509 -34.26 -1.04 50.80
N MET A 510 -33.68 -0.28 49.88
CA MET A 510 -33.53 1.18 50.02
C MET A 510 -34.86 1.89 49.72
N THR A 511 -35.02 3.11 50.24
CA THR A 511 -36.13 3.97 49.81
C THR A 511 -35.89 4.47 48.39
N VAL A 512 -36.97 4.81 47.67
CA VAL A 512 -36.86 5.43 46.34
C VAL A 512 -35.98 6.68 46.37
N LYS A 513 -36.02 7.47 47.45
CA LYS A 513 -35.14 8.64 47.63
C LYS A 513 -33.67 8.25 47.73
N ASP A 514 -33.32 7.33 48.64
CA ASP A 514 -31.92 6.97 48.87
C ASP A 514 -31.30 6.27 47.64
N ALA A 515 -32.11 5.53 46.88
CA ALA A 515 -31.66 4.91 45.64
C ALA A 515 -31.46 5.93 44.50
N LYS A 516 -32.30 6.97 44.42
CA LYS A 516 -32.06 8.09 43.49
C LYS A 516 -30.74 8.78 43.81
N ASP A 517 -30.46 9.03 45.09
CA ASP A 517 -29.22 9.67 45.55
C ASP A 517 -28.00 8.79 45.26
N ALA A 518 -28.09 7.48 45.53
CA ALA A 518 -27.03 6.51 45.24
C ALA A 518 -26.73 6.42 43.73
N LEU A 519 -27.75 6.32 42.88
CA LEU A 519 -27.59 6.29 41.43
C LEU A 519 -26.98 7.60 40.89
N THR A 520 -27.43 8.75 41.41
CA THR A 520 -26.91 10.07 41.02
C THR A 520 -25.44 10.22 41.41
N SER A 521 -25.03 9.75 42.58
CA SER A 521 -23.62 9.78 43.04
C SER A 521 -22.67 8.95 42.16
N LEU A 522 -23.21 7.96 41.45
CA LEU A 522 -22.49 7.07 40.54
C LEU A 522 -22.56 7.53 39.07
N GLY A 523 -23.24 8.64 38.78
CA GLY A 523 -23.44 9.13 37.41
C GLY A 523 -24.36 8.22 36.58
N LEU A 524 -25.28 7.51 37.22
CA LEU A 524 -26.30 6.68 36.59
C LEU A 524 -27.67 7.38 36.63
N ASN A 525 -28.50 7.09 35.63
CA ASN A 525 -29.83 7.66 35.54
C ASN A 525 -30.86 6.76 36.23
N VAL A 526 -31.87 7.37 36.83
CA VAL A 526 -33.02 6.64 37.37
C VAL A 526 -33.96 6.36 36.21
N GLY A 527 -34.16 5.07 35.89
CA GLY A 527 -35.06 4.61 34.84
C GLY A 527 -36.53 4.59 35.29
N ALA A 528 -37.34 3.80 34.59
CA ALA A 528 -38.75 3.64 34.95
C ALA A 528 -38.89 3.06 36.37
N ILE A 529 -39.67 3.74 37.21
CA ILE A 529 -40.09 3.23 38.52
C ILE A 529 -41.47 2.59 38.35
N SER A 530 -41.56 1.28 38.52
CA SER A 530 -42.83 0.53 38.49
C SER A 530 -43.36 0.34 39.91
N GLY A 531 -44.67 0.50 40.11
CA GLY A 531 -45.30 0.42 41.44
C GLY A 531 -45.46 1.79 42.11
N ALA A 532 -45.18 1.87 43.41
CA ALA A 532 -45.32 3.12 44.17
C ALA A 532 -44.11 4.03 43.96
N GLY A 533 -44.35 5.22 43.41
CA GLY A 533 -43.30 6.20 43.09
C GLY A 533 -42.95 7.17 44.21
N ASP A 534 -43.59 7.06 45.38
CA ASP A 534 -43.35 7.94 46.51
C ASP A 534 -41.92 7.78 47.03
N ASP A 535 -41.28 8.87 47.44
CA ASP A 535 -39.91 8.87 47.95
C ASP A 535 -39.71 7.96 49.20
N THR A 536 -40.81 7.55 49.84
CA THR A 536 -40.83 6.64 51.00
C THR A 536 -41.13 5.18 50.65
N ALA A 537 -41.46 4.89 49.39
CA ALA A 537 -41.64 3.52 48.90
C ALA A 537 -40.30 2.77 48.92
N VAL A 538 -40.36 1.46 49.16
CA VAL A 538 -39.17 0.61 49.28
C VAL A 538 -38.98 -0.16 47.98
N ILE A 539 -37.76 -0.18 47.47
CA ILE A 539 -37.42 -0.90 46.25
C ILE A 539 -37.40 -2.40 46.53
N THR A 540 -38.20 -3.15 45.78
CA THR A 540 -38.30 -4.61 45.86
C THR A 540 -37.52 -5.30 44.74
N GLN A 541 -37.28 -4.60 43.63
CA GLN A 541 -36.53 -5.12 42.49
C GLN A 541 -35.78 -4.01 41.76
N GLN A 542 -34.62 -4.35 41.21
CA GLN A 542 -33.85 -3.49 40.32
C GLN A 542 -33.52 -4.23 39.02
N SER A 543 -33.39 -3.48 37.92
CA SER A 543 -32.91 -4.00 36.64
C SER A 543 -32.04 -2.94 35.96
N PRO A 544 -30.76 -3.22 35.67
CA PRO A 544 -30.04 -4.49 35.82
C PRO A 544 -29.79 -4.97 37.27
N GLU A 545 -29.36 -6.23 37.45
CA GLU A 545 -29.08 -6.82 38.77
C GLU A 545 -27.88 -6.15 39.48
N ALA A 546 -27.82 -6.28 40.80
CA ALA A 546 -26.70 -5.77 41.60
C ALA A 546 -25.38 -6.40 41.17
N GLY A 547 -24.30 -5.61 41.12
CA GLY A 547 -22.99 -6.03 40.63
C GLY A 547 -22.83 -5.98 39.10
N SER A 548 -23.87 -5.59 38.37
CA SER A 548 -23.75 -5.36 36.92
C SER A 548 -22.80 -4.20 36.60
N SER A 549 -21.99 -4.36 35.55
CA SER A 549 -21.05 -3.34 35.08
C SER A 549 -21.73 -2.48 34.01
N LEU A 550 -22.02 -1.22 34.33
CA LEU A 550 -22.78 -0.30 33.49
C LEU A 550 -21.94 0.87 32.99
N ASP A 551 -22.27 1.36 31.80
CA ASP A 551 -21.70 2.61 31.28
C ASP A 551 -22.30 3.81 32.02
N ALA A 552 -21.51 4.87 32.23
CA ALA A 552 -22.02 6.12 32.78
C ALA A 552 -23.23 6.64 31.98
N ASN A 553 -24.22 7.22 32.67
CA ASN A 553 -25.52 7.65 32.16
C ASN A 553 -26.51 6.53 31.76
N THR A 554 -26.23 5.26 32.07
CA THR A 554 -27.20 4.18 31.91
C THR A 554 -28.37 4.33 32.88
N SER A 555 -29.59 4.06 32.43
CA SER A 555 -30.80 4.12 33.25
C SER A 555 -31.06 2.79 33.98
N VAL A 556 -31.30 2.84 35.28
CA VAL A 556 -31.62 1.66 36.11
C VAL A 556 -33.12 1.67 36.42
N ALA A 557 -33.84 0.66 35.95
CA ALA A 557 -35.26 0.50 36.26
C ALA A 557 -35.43 -0.05 37.68
N LEU A 558 -36.39 0.51 38.41
CA LEU A 558 -36.68 0.17 39.80
C LEU A 558 -38.14 -0.29 39.91
N THR A 559 -38.40 -1.28 40.76
CA THR A 559 -39.76 -1.61 41.18
C THR A 559 -39.85 -1.33 42.65
N ALA A 560 -40.83 -0.52 43.04
CA ALA A 560 -41.01 -0.07 44.42
C ALA A 560 -42.44 -0.33 44.89
N GLU A 561 -42.58 -0.70 46.14
CA GLU A 561 -43.88 -0.93 46.77
C GLU A 561 -44.15 0.12 47.84
N ALA A 562 -45.39 0.61 47.87
CA ALA A 562 -45.81 1.59 48.87
C ALA A 562 -45.68 0.93 50.23
N LYS A 563 -45.03 1.63 51.16
CA LYS A 563 -44.99 1.21 52.55
C LYS A 563 -46.43 1.14 53.06
N LYS A 564 -47.02 -0.06 53.09
CA LYS A 564 -48.37 -0.28 53.63
C LYS A 564 -48.42 0.24 55.05
N THR A 565 -49.03 1.40 55.23
CA THR A 565 -49.61 1.81 56.50
C THR A 565 -50.92 1.04 56.65
N THR A 566 -50.90 -0.05 57.40
CA THR A 566 -52.14 -0.71 57.83
C THR A 566 -52.31 -0.49 59.34
N PRO A 567 -53.47 0.02 59.79
CA PRO A 567 -53.81 0.17 61.20
C PRO A 567 -53.91 -1.19 61.90
N ALA A 568 -53.76 -1.16 63.22
CA ALA A 568 -53.80 -2.32 64.11
C ALA A 568 -55.01 -3.26 63.93
N SER A 569 -54.76 -4.58 63.93
CA SER A 569 -55.49 -5.56 64.76
C SER A 569 -54.87 -6.97 64.66
N ASN A 570 -54.40 -7.44 65.82
CA ASN A 570 -54.41 -8.80 66.41
C ASN A 570 -54.10 -10.08 65.61
N ASN A 571 -53.07 -10.76 66.16
CA ASN A 571 -52.86 -12.20 66.34
C ASN A 571 -52.50 -13.08 65.13
N SER A 572 -51.19 -13.34 64.97
CA SER A 572 -50.63 -14.67 65.29
C SER A 572 -49.10 -14.58 65.45
N GLY A 573 -48.54 -15.28 66.42
CA GLY A 573 -47.27 -14.97 67.10
C GLY A 573 -46.00 -15.06 66.25
N ASN A 574 -45.16 -14.02 66.37
CA ASN A 574 -43.71 -14.12 66.25
C ASN A 574 -43.12 -13.79 67.63
N ASN A 575 -42.46 -14.75 68.26
CA ASN A 575 -41.73 -14.52 69.50
C ASN A 575 -40.60 -13.50 69.25
N VAL A 576 -40.85 -12.25 69.62
CA VAL A 576 -39.82 -11.20 69.67
C VAL A 576 -39.13 -11.30 71.02
N THR A 577 -37.90 -11.77 71.02
CA THR A 577 -37.05 -11.84 72.20
C THR A 577 -36.41 -10.47 72.40
N LYS A 578 -36.60 -9.87 73.58
CA LYS A 578 -36.04 -8.57 73.95
C LYS A 578 -35.01 -8.77 75.06
N GLY A 579 -33.91 -8.03 74.98
CA GLY A 579 -32.94 -7.96 76.06
C GLY A 579 -32.17 -6.64 76.02
N THR A 580 -31.33 -6.44 77.02
CA THR A 580 -30.55 -5.22 77.15
C THR A 580 -29.08 -5.61 77.24
N VAL A 581 -28.27 -4.98 76.39
CA VAL A 581 -26.81 -5.12 76.40
C VAL A 581 -26.25 -4.00 77.24
N ASP A 582 -25.55 -4.35 78.30
CA ASP A 582 -24.88 -3.40 79.18
C ASP A 582 -23.41 -3.77 79.26
N ILE A 583 -22.57 -2.93 78.67
CA ILE A 583 -21.13 -3.13 78.64
C ILE A 583 -20.42 -1.90 79.20
N THR A 584 -19.46 -2.13 80.09
CA THR A 584 -18.53 -1.09 80.55
C THR A 584 -17.19 -1.27 79.85
N VAL A 585 -16.71 -0.23 79.19
CA VAL A 585 -15.44 -0.26 78.45
C VAL A 585 -14.27 -0.41 79.44
N PRO A 586 -13.36 -1.40 79.26
CA PRO A 586 -12.24 -1.60 80.17
C PRO A 586 -11.34 -0.36 80.31
N SER A 587 -10.76 -0.17 81.49
CA SER A 587 -9.84 0.95 81.77
C SER A 587 -8.58 0.86 80.90
N GLY A 588 -8.18 1.98 80.28
CA GLY A 588 -7.06 2.06 79.32
C GLY A 588 -6.68 3.50 79.02
N LYS A 589 -5.61 3.71 78.23
CA LYS A 589 -5.10 5.08 77.90
C LYS A 589 -5.73 5.72 76.66
N ALA A 590 -6.48 4.97 75.85
CA ALA A 590 -7.04 5.45 74.59
C ALA A 590 -8.50 4.99 74.43
N ASN A 591 -9.27 5.75 73.66
CA ASN A 591 -10.66 5.41 73.32
C ASN A 591 -10.71 4.10 72.53
N GLN A 592 -11.73 3.29 72.78
CA GLN A 592 -11.88 1.97 72.17
C GLN A 592 -13.07 1.99 71.21
N ALA A 593 -12.91 1.40 70.03
CA ALA A 593 -14.00 1.21 69.09
C ALA A 593 -14.90 0.07 69.59
N VAL A 594 -16.17 0.38 69.87
CA VAL A 594 -17.18 -0.57 70.35
C VAL A 594 -18.19 -0.81 69.25
N ARG A 595 -18.38 -2.08 68.89
CA ARG A 595 -19.40 -2.50 67.95
C ARG A 595 -20.29 -3.57 68.57
N ILE A 596 -21.60 -3.34 68.61
CA ILE A 596 -22.60 -4.29 69.10
C ILE A 596 -23.40 -4.80 67.90
N VAL A 597 -23.31 -6.09 67.64
CA VAL A 597 -23.99 -6.77 66.54
C VAL A 597 -25.05 -7.71 67.12
N VAL A 598 -26.25 -7.67 66.56
CA VAL A 598 -27.35 -8.56 66.93
C VAL A 598 -27.70 -9.39 65.71
N SER A 599 -27.67 -10.71 65.88
CA SER A 599 -28.01 -11.68 64.86
C SER A 599 -29.23 -12.46 65.30
N ASP A 600 -30.26 -12.49 64.45
CA ASP A 600 -31.48 -13.24 64.67
C ASP A 600 -31.90 -13.99 63.40
N ASP A 601 -33.06 -14.65 63.40
CA ASP A 601 -33.53 -15.44 62.25
C ASP A 601 -33.84 -14.58 61.00
N SER A 602 -33.88 -13.24 61.14
CA SER A 602 -34.06 -12.29 60.04
C SER A 602 -32.73 -11.72 59.50
N GLY A 603 -31.60 -12.05 60.13
CA GLY A 603 -30.26 -11.65 59.70
C GLY A 603 -29.46 -10.96 60.80
N SER A 604 -28.30 -10.41 60.43
CA SER A 604 -27.39 -9.73 61.35
C SER A 604 -27.41 -8.22 61.12
N ARG A 605 -27.54 -7.43 62.20
CA ARG A 605 -27.51 -5.98 62.16
C ARG A 605 -26.63 -5.40 63.25
N THR A 606 -25.95 -4.31 62.94
CA THR A 606 -25.15 -3.57 63.92
C THR A 606 -26.04 -2.57 64.65
N VAL A 607 -26.19 -2.72 65.96
CA VAL A 607 -27.04 -1.86 66.81
C VAL A 607 -26.25 -0.69 67.36
N PHE A 608 -24.92 -0.83 67.49
CA PHE A 608 -24.03 0.25 67.89
C PHE A 608 -22.69 0.10 67.17
N ASP A 609 -22.16 1.19 66.62
CA ASP A 609 -20.79 1.28 66.09
C ASP A 609 -20.27 2.68 66.42
N GLY A 610 -19.27 2.77 67.29
CA GLY A 610 -18.73 4.04 67.75
C GLY A 610 -17.51 3.90 68.65
N THR A 611 -16.89 5.00 69.03
CA THR A 611 -15.75 5.02 69.96
C THR A 611 -16.19 5.46 71.34
N ALA A 612 -15.74 4.74 72.37
CA ALA A 612 -16.10 4.99 73.75
C ALA A 612 -14.86 5.20 74.63
N GLN A 613 -15.00 6.05 75.64
CA GLN A 613 -13.91 6.36 76.56
C GLN A 613 -13.69 5.20 77.55
N PRO A 614 -12.45 5.01 78.05
CA PRO A 614 -12.19 4.03 79.08
C PRO A 614 -13.06 4.26 80.34
N GLY A 615 -13.81 3.23 80.77
CA GLY A 615 -14.74 3.30 81.89
C GLY A 615 -16.15 3.77 81.54
N GLU A 616 -16.43 4.11 80.27
CA GLU A 616 -17.77 4.47 79.81
C GLU A 616 -18.70 3.25 79.79
N ARG A 617 -19.92 3.41 80.35
CA ARG A 617 -20.95 2.36 80.37
C ARG A 617 -21.95 2.60 79.26
N ILE A 618 -22.10 1.61 78.38
CA ILE A 618 -22.99 1.66 77.22
C ILE A 618 -24.10 0.64 77.45
N VAL A 619 -25.33 1.15 77.57
CA VAL A 619 -26.55 0.36 77.70
C VAL A 619 -27.37 0.52 76.43
N LYS A 620 -27.69 -0.59 75.75
CA LYS A 620 -28.51 -0.61 74.54
C LYS A 620 -29.56 -1.71 74.60
N ASP A 621 -30.80 -1.30 74.39
CA ASP A 621 -31.90 -2.25 74.24
C ASP A 621 -31.86 -2.88 72.85
N VAL A 622 -31.95 -4.21 72.82
CA VAL A 622 -31.89 -5.02 71.62
C VAL A 622 -33.12 -5.91 71.53
N SER A 623 -33.60 -6.12 70.32
CA SER A 623 -34.71 -7.02 70.05
C SER A 623 -34.46 -7.77 68.76
N GLY A 624 -34.95 -8.99 68.68
CA GLY A 624 -34.87 -9.82 67.50
C GLY A 624 -35.93 -10.90 67.48
N THR A 625 -36.14 -11.50 66.32
CA THR A 625 -37.13 -12.57 66.10
C THR A 625 -36.46 -13.93 66.18
N GLY A 626 -36.98 -14.82 67.03
CA GLY A 626 -36.42 -16.18 67.18
C GLY A 626 -35.23 -16.24 68.13
N ARG A 627 -34.16 -16.98 67.77
CA ARG A 627 -32.94 -17.04 68.60
C ARG A 627 -32.11 -15.79 68.37
N VAL A 628 -31.93 -14.99 69.41
CA VAL A 628 -31.21 -13.72 69.31
C VAL A 628 -29.83 -13.89 69.91
N GLN A 629 -28.79 -13.77 69.09
CA GLN A 629 -27.41 -13.77 69.52
C GLN A 629 -26.82 -12.35 69.44
N ILE A 630 -26.20 -11.91 70.52
CA ILE A 630 -25.66 -10.57 70.69
C ILE A 630 -24.16 -10.72 70.84
N GLN A 631 -23.42 -10.01 69.99
CA GLN A 631 -21.96 -10.03 69.99
C GLN A 631 -21.43 -8.61 70.13
N VAL A 632 -20.61 -8.38 71.15
CA VAL A 632 -19.96 -7.10 71.39
C VAL A 632 -18.48 -7.21 71.06
N TYR A 633 -18.02 -6.33 70.19
CA TYR A 633 -16.64 -6.24 69.74
C TYR A 633 -16.00 -4.96 70.30
N LEU A 634 -14.81 -5.08 70.87
CA LEU A 634 -13.94 -3.97 71.26
C LEU A 634 -12.68 -3.98 70.39
N ASN A 635 -12.41 -2.90 69.66
CA ASN A 635 -11.32 -2.78 68.69
C ASN A 635 -11.25 -3.96 67.69
N GLY A 636 -12.42 -4.51 67.32
CA GLY A 636 -12.55 -5.65 66.42
C GLY A 636 -12.42 -7.03 67.07
N ALA A 637 -12.10 -7.13 68.36
CA ALA A 637 -12.08 -8.39 69.10
C ALA A 637 -13.42 -8.64 69.82
N LEU A 638 -13.98 -9.85 69.69
CA LEU A 638 -15.20 -10.25 70.39
C LEU A 638 -14.93 -10.34 71.90
N VAL A 639 -15.63 -9.55 72.70
CA VAL A 639 -15.46 -9.50 74.16
C VAL A 639 -16.66 -10.02 74.93
N GLN A 640 -17.84 -10.05 74.31
CA GLN A 640 -19.05 -10.58 74.92
C GLN A 640 -19.92 -11.23 73.83
N ASP A 641 -20.39 -12.44 74.10
CA ASP A 641 -21.33 -13.17 73.26
C ASP A 641 -22.44 -13.71 74.16
N GLN A 642 -23.69 -13.31 73.89
CA GLN A 642 -24.84 -13.64 74.70
C GLN A 642 -26.01 -14.04 73.81
N THR A 643 -26.63 -15.17 74.11
CA THR A 643 -27.89 -15.60 73.48
C THR A 643 -29.06 -15.30 74.41
N LEU A 644 -30.13 -14.72 73.89
CA LEU A 644 -31.38 -14.45 74.60
C LEU A 644 -32.43 -15.52 74.33
#